data_AF-A0A3B8V617-F1
#
_entry.id   AF-A0A3B8V617-F1
#
_cell.length_a   1.000
_cell.length_b   1.000
_cell.length_c   1.000
_cell.angle_alpha   90.00
_cell.angle_beta   90.00
_cell.angle_gamma   90.00
#
_symmetry.space_group_name_H-M   'P 1'
#
loop_
_entity.id
_entity.type
_entity.pdbx_description
1 polymer ?
#
loop_
_entity_poly.entity_id
_entity_poly.type
_entity_poly.pdbx_seq_one_letter_code
_entity_poly.pdbx_strand_id
1 'polypeptide(L)'
;MKRVKRFLTLLFVSALFVCCSVAAAFIGSAESADPARSDISSVTAMNEGEETALKAGTKYVGNKAIGYGDTVAFGYKNADSAKQLRMAFGIGSYGFYLYYNPGNPVTVMSCDMNAWARKNNIVTVSRDLFDEYNEIELCLTEKGEQNVRLEMRYTDGEERKTIGCDFAKAESSDGLLRYGDMNFDGNKVKSLLPAPVFGNGFLYSGENVTGENQYGGCSLAAVSREKAGAAGVPEGFESDCVLIASSDKASFDMSFDFTALTYKRKHITEISVRLYIEKNAADTDGYPEIRIPGKNGSWILRSAVGAGKTGQWITISFSSDVIDALCPEGILGKFVFCVRSNGQAKMFIDEVAVKTLPRDGVAPVINAAITSFKTTEGTYPTLDYITVTDDSGSFDVTYEWSDGALDFNGRLQAGNHTCTITATDGWDNTATVVIRYDVEKETPVERYSVTFRCDGAEDRIIEYSAETTDYVIAPDIPVKRFYRAAWEEYSLEFTSGQVVNAEYTPISYTIDYYADGEKTETKTYSISDGDYADPAVPQKKGYTAKWEEYRFEDVETISVHAVYTPIEYTVTFEADGKTVAAVTYNYDNKNIVEPAVPEKRYYEGAWEEYALEGDVTVTAVYTPVIYTVTYMADGKKAGEVKYSVEDYDFDEPAVPKKDGYTGKWEDHEFLFENITVNAVYVKSETPAEPDSSDADGGDKKRGCSSSVEKIAPILTVAIVVAGAFVFKRRKDL
;
A
#
# COMPACT_ATOMS: atom_id res chain seq x y z
N MET A 1 44.60 -26.74 18.60
CA MET A 1 45.82 -27.44 19.06
C MET A 1 47.05 -26.74 18.50
N LYS A 2 48.18 -26.79 19.23
CA LYS A 2 49.59 -26.71 18.78
C LYS A 2 49.99 -25.49 17.89
N ARG A 3 50.71 -24.49 18.42
CA ARG A 3 52.19 -24.47 18.71
C ARG A 3 53.00 -24.50 17.41
N VAL A 4 54.02 -23.66 17.22
CA VAL A 4 55.30 -23.58 17.98
C VAL A 4 55.70 -22.09 18.09
N LYS A 5 55.80 -21.48 19.29
CA LYS A 5 56.96 -21.43 20.23
C LYS A 5 58.19 -20.69 19.66
N ARG A 6 59.01 -19.95 20.42
CA ARG A 6 58.99 -19.40 21.81
C ARG A 6 60.30 -18.60 22.01
N PHE A 7 60.29 -17.61 22.92
CA PHE A 7 61.34 -17.10 23.85
C PHE A 7 60.99 -15.61 24.06
N LEU A 8 60.32 -15.12 25.11
CA LEU A 8 60.26 -15.42 26.55
C LEU A 8 61.59 -15.20 27.32
N THR A 9 61.55 -14.28 28.30
CA THR A 9 62.29 -14.18 29.60
C THR A 9 62.69 -12.70 29.84
N LEU A 10 62.34 -11.99 30.93
CA LEU A 10 61.65 -12.35 32.19
C LEU A 10 60.70 -11.20 32.69
N LEU A 11 60.41 -11.21 33.99
CA LEU A 11 59.65 -10.32 34.90
C LEU A 11 59.94 -8.79 34.83
N PHE A 12 59.01 -7.86 35.11
CA PHE A 12 58.20 -7.58 36.33
C PHE A 12 58.99 -7.01 37.55
N VAL A 13 58.82 -5.71 37.86
CA VAL A 13 58.52 -5.14 39.22
C VAL A 13 57.76 -3.81 39.01
N SER A 14 56.89 -3.46 39.96
CA SER A 14 55.86 -2.43 39.88
C SER A 14 56.17 -1.09 40.57
N ALA A 15 55.69 -0.01 39.95
CA ALA A 15 55.04 1.17 40.53
C ALA A 15 55.83 2.28 41.30
N LEU A 16 55.54 3.51 40.84
CA LEU A 16 55.29 4.76 41.57
C LEU A 16 56.39 5.86 41.65
N PHE A 17 55.90 7.10 41.40
CA PHE A 17 56.51 8.45 41.54
C PHE A 17 57.52 9.00 40.50
N VAL A 18 56.96 9.84 39.61
CA VAL A 18 57.40 11.20 39.20
C VAL A 18 58.91 11.49 39.03
N CYS A 19 59.33 11.64 37.77
CA CYS A 19 60.38 12.56 37.28
C CYS A 19 59.94 13.02 35.86
N CYS A 20 59.88 14.30 35.52
CA CYS A 20 61.01 15.21 35.25
C CYS A 20 62.02 14.69 34.21
N SER A 21 61.81 15.15 32.96
CA SER A 21 62.85 15.59 32.01
C SER A 21 64.18 14.82 31.92
N VAL A 22 64.31 13.94 30.91
CA VAL A 22 65.34 14.07 29.85
C VAL A 22 64.77 13.50 28.55
N ALA A 23 64.42 14.34 27.58
CA ALA A 23 64.16 13.90 26.20
C ALA A 23 65.49 13.94 25.43
N ALA A 24 66.14 12.78 25.26
CA ALA A 24 67.32 12.66 24.42
C ALA A 24 66.93 12.68 22.94
N ALA A 25 67.62 13.49 22.15
CA ALA A 25 67.27 13.80 20.76
C ALA A 25 67.21 12.57 19.85
N PHE A 26 66.05 12.37 19.21
CA PHE A 26 66.02 11.82 17.85
C PHE A 26 66.27 12.97 16.88
N ILE A 27 67.51 13.07 16.37
CA ILE A 27 67.80 13.91 15.21
C ILE A 27 67.23 13.19 13.98
N GLY A 28 65.95 13.41 13.71
CA GLY A 28 65.42 13.19 12.38
C GLY A 28 66.10 14.18 11.45
N SER A 29 66.80 13.69 10.43
CA SER A 29 67.24 14.54 9.34
C SER A 29 65.99 15.09 8.68
N ALA A 30 65.76 16.40 8.78
CA ALA A 30 64.69 17.05 8.04
C ALA A 30 65.01 16.90 6.55
N GLU A 31 64.23 16.09 5.84
CA GLU A 31 64.08 16.31 4.40
C GLU A 31 63.60 17.74 4.22
N SER A 32 64.36 18.53 3.46
CA SER A 32 63.93 19.87 3.09
C SER A 32 62.65 19.72 2.28
N ALA A 33 61.53 20.20 2.81
CA ALA A 33 60.35 20.44 1.98
C ALA A 33 60.78 21.34 0.81
N ASP A 34 60.30 21.03 -0.39
CA ASP A 34 60.53 21.90 -1.54
C ASP A 34 60.04 23.33 -1.22
N PRO A 35 60.78 24.37 -1.64
CA PRO A 35 60.44 25.75 -1.32
C PRO A 35 59.02 26.10 -1.78
N ALA A 36 58.22 26.67 -0.88
CA ALA A 36 56.80 26.86 -1.14
C ALA A 36 56.57 28.04 -2.09
N ARG A 37 56.03 27.76 -3.27
CA ARG A 37 55.58 28.79 -4.23
C ARG A 37 54.15 29.23 -3.89
N SER A 38 54.03 30.44 -3.36
CA SER A 38 52.75 31.08 -3.04
C SER A 38 52.25 31.95 -4.20
N ASP A 39 50.94 32.09 -4.34
CA ASP A 39 50.33 33.15 -5.15
C ASP A 39 50.12 34.41 -4.29
N ILE A 40 50.13 35.60 -4.88
CA ILE A 40 49.85 36.85 -4.17
C ILE A 40 48.55 36.82 -3.35
N SER A 41 47.52 36.16 -3.85
CA SER A 41 46.22 36.05 -3.20
C SER A 41 46.26 35.18 -1.94
N SER A 42 47.29 34.33 -1.74
CA SER A 42 47.47 33.55 -0.50
C SER A 42 48.33 34.25 0.56
N VAL A 43 48.89 35.42 0.24
CA VAL A 43 49.69 36.25 1.17
C VAL A 43 49.20 37.70 1.30
N THR A 44 48.05 38.03 0.71
CA THR A 44 47.41 39.35 0.77
C THR A 44 45.90 39.21 1.01
N ALA A 45 45.16 40.33 0.94
CA ALA A 45 43.70 40.34 0.95
C ALA A 45 43.07 40.19 -0.46
N MET A 46 43.88 40.00 -1.51
CA MET A 46 43.42 39.80 -2.89
C MET A 46 42.71 38.44 -3.04
N ASN A 47 41.61 38.39 -3.77
CA ASN A 47 40.91 37.15 -4.07
C ASN A 47 41.65 36.35 -5.16
N GLU A 48 41.41 35.05 -5.23
CA GLU A 48 41.90 34.25 -6.36
C GLU A 48 41.27 34.75 -7.67
N GLY A 49 42.04 34.74 -8.75
CA GLY A 49 41.68 35.32 -10.06
C GLY A 49 41.57 36.85 -10.11
N GLU A 50 41.59 37.56 -8.98
CA GLU A 50 41.37 39.01 -8.92
C GLU A 50 42.44 39.80 -9.66
N GLU A 51 42.00 40.85 -10.34
CA GLU A 51 42.81 41.91 -10.93
C GLU A 51 42.61 43.21 -10.14
N THR A 52 43.66 43.69 -9.46
CA THR A 52 43.61 44.98 -8.75
C THR A 52 44.33 46.06 -9.55
N ALA A 53 43.61 47.10 -9.96
CA ALA A 53 44.21 48.34 -10.46
C ALA A 53 44.75 49.17 -9.26
N LEU A 54 46.06 49.38 -9.23
CA LEU A 54 46.75 50.12 -8.18
C LEU A 54 46.49 51.62 -8.28
N LYS A 55 46.34 52.26 -7.12
CA LYS A 55 46.22 53.72 -6.99
C LYS A 55 47.55 54.37 -6.62
N ALA A 56 47.84 55.52 -7.21
CA ALA A 56 49.06 56.28 -6.98
C ALA A 56 49.25 56.61 -5.49
N GLY A 57 50.46 56.38 -4.98
CA GLY A 57 50.82 56.60 -3.57
C GLY A 57 50.22 55.60 -2.59
N THR A 58 49.41 54.64 -3.04
CA THR A 58 48.83 53.59 -2.18
C THR A 58 49.84 52.46 -2.00
N LYS A 59 50.07 52.10 -0.74
CA LYS A 59 51.01 51.04 -0.34
C LYS A 59 50.21 49.80 0.02
N TYR A 60 50.39 48.74 -0.75
CA TYR A 60 49.76 47.45 -0.49
C TYR A 60 50.76 46.56 0.28
N VAL A 61 50.27 45.90 1.32
CA VAL A 61 51.07 45.06 2.23
C VAL A 61 50.33 43.76 2.46
N GLY A 62 51.06 42.65 2.41
CA GLY A 62 50.54 41.31 2.69
C GLY A 62 50.14 41.11 4.16
N ASN A 63 49.39 40.04 4.39
CA ASN A 63 48.92 39.60 5.71
C ASN A 63 49.65 38.34 6.21
N LYS A 64 50.48 37.72 5.37
CA LYS A 64 51.25 36.49 5.66
C LYS A 64 52.72 36.71 5.30
N ALA A 65 53.62 36.31 6.19
CA ALA A 65 55.06 36.37 5.95
C ALA A 65 55.51 35.23 5.03
N ILE A 66 56.46 35.54 4.14
CA ILE A 66 57.08 34.58 3.22
C ILE A 66 58.41 34.13 3.83
N GLY A 67 58.65 32.82 3.88
CA GLY A 67 59.88 32.25 4.44
C GLY A 67 61.10 32.50 3.56
N TYR A 68 62.30 32.28 4.11
CA TYR A 68 63.52 32.29 3.30
C TYR A 68 63.55 31.03 2.41
N GLY A 69 63.75 31.22 1.10
CA GLY A 69 63.70 30.17 0.08
C GLY A 69 62.33 30.02 -0.59
N ASP A 70 61.25 30.34 0.13
CA ASP A 70 59.90 30.38 -0.44
C ASP A 70 59.77 31.47 -1.53
N THR A 71 58.76 31.35 -2.37
CA THR A 71 58.48 32.33 -3.43
C THR A 71 57.06 32.87 -3.37
N VAL A 72 56.85 34.06 -3.91
CA VAL A 72 55.51 34.61 -4.19
C VAL A 72 55.42 35.04 -5.65
N ALA A 73 54.38 34.60 -6.34
CA ALA A 73 54.16 34.89 -7.75
C ALA A 73 52.89 35.73 -7.96
N PHE A 74 52.92 36.62 -8.96
CA PHE A 74 51.79 37.45 -9.39
C PHE A 74 51.92 37.87 -10.85
N GLY A 75 50.79 38.12 -11.51
CA GLY A 75 50.77 38.81 -12.79
C GLY A 75 50.97 40.31 -12.59
N TYR A 76 51.84 40.93 -13.38
CA TYR A 76 52.05 42.39 -13.39
C TYR A 76 51.87 42.98 -14.80
N LYS A 77 51.17 44.12 -14.91
CA LYS A 77 50.94 44.86 -16.15
C LYS A 77 50.94 46.38 -15.91
N ASN A 78 51.52 47.16 -16.83
CA ASN A 78 51.54 48.62 -16.80
C ASN A 78 50.19 49.22 -17.26
N ALA A 79 49.83 50.41 -16.76
CA ALA A 79 48.55 51.08 -17.09
C ALA A 79 48.48 51.64 -18.52
N ASP A 80 49.59 52.19 -19.01
CA ASP A 80 49.67 53.01 -20.22
C ASP A 80 51.11 53.03 -20.73
N SER A 81 51.33 52.65 -22.01
CA SER A 81 52.65 52.55 -22.63
C SER A 81 53.43 53.88 -22.66
N ALA A 82 52.74 55.02 -22.63
CA ALA A 82 53.33 56.36 -22.73
C ALA A 82 53.60 57.05 -21.38
N LYS A 83 53.22 56.47 -20.23
CA LYS A 83 53.38 57.11 -18.90
C LYS A 83 54.65 56.69 -18.14
N GLN A 84 55.15 57.57 -17.26
CA GLN A 84 56.29 57.30 -16.37
C GLN A 84 55.97 56.15 -15.40
N LEU A 85 56.85 55.15 -15.26
CA LEU A 85 56.68 54.06 -14.28
C LEU A 85 57.43 54.34 -12.98
N ARG A 86 56.78 54.08 -11.84
CA ARG A 86 57.37 54.11 -10.49
C ARG A 86 56.80 53.02 -9.60
N MET A 87 56.78 51.79 -10.13
CA MET A 87 56.30 50.61 -9.43
C MET A 87 57.39 50.06 -8.50
N ALA A 88 57.03 49.80 -7.25
CA ALA A 88 57.89 49.10 -6.30
C ALA A 88 57.22 47.80 -5.86
N PHE A 89 58.00 46.72 -5.72
CA PHE A 89 57.55 45.48 -5.08
C PHE A 89 58.71 44.76 -4.38
N GLY A 90 58.42 43.99 -3.33
CA GLY A 90 59.45 43.36 -2.51
C GLY A 90 58.90 42.52 -1.36
N ILE A 91 59.80 41.88 -0.62
CA ILE A 91 59.50 41.02 0.53
C ILE A 91 60.17 41.63 1.76
N GLY A 92 59.40 41.89 2.81
CA GLY A 92 59.90 42.55 4.01
C GLY A 92 60.45 43.95 3.71
N SER A 93 61.69 44.22 4.16
CA SER A 93 62.37 45.50 3.93
C SER A 93 63.03 45.64 2.54
N TYR A 94 63.07 44.58 1.74
CA TYR A 94 63.89 44.48 0.53
C TYR A 94 63.01 44.45 -0.73
N GLY A 95 63.35 45.21 -1.76
CA GLY A 95 62.54 45.24 -2.98
C GLY A 95 63.25 45.69 -4.24
N PHE A 96 62.52 45.63 -5.35
CA PHE A 96 62.87 46.23 -6.62
C PHE A 96 62.00 47.46 -6.88
N TYR A 97 62.54 48.40 -7.65
CA TYR A 97 61.86 49.61 -8.10
C TYR A 97 62.02 49.72 -9.61
N LEU A 98 60.91 49.59 -10.36
CA LEU A 98 60.85 49.79 -11.79
C LEU A 98 60.71 51.29 -12.08
N TYR A 99 61.74 51.90 -12.64
CA TYR A 99 61.75 53.31 -13.01
C TYR A 99 61.79 53.47 -14.54
N TYR A 100 60.81 54.18 -15.09
CA TYR A 100 60.72 54.52 -16.51
C TYR A 100 60.36 55.99 -16.70
N ASN A 101 61.01 56.61 -17.68
CA ASN A 101 60.55 57.86 -18.29
C ASN A 101 60.30 57.62 -19.78
N PRO A 102 59.28 58.27 -20.38
CA PRO A 102 58.98 58.16 -21.81
C PRO A 102 60.23 58.20 -22.70
N GLY A 103 60.35 57.22 -23.59
CA GLY A 103 61.48 57.09 -24.53
C GLY A 103 62.77 56.46 -23.96
N ASN A 104 62.78 55.98 -22.72
CA ASN A 104 63.92 55.26 -22.12
C ASN A 104 63.51 53.81 -21.81
N PRO A 105 64.42 52.82 -21.75
CA PRO A 105 64.09 51.51 -21.21
C PRO A 105 63.80 51.55 -19.70
N VAL A 106 63.20 50.49 -19.13
CA VAL A 106 62.90 50.41 -17.69
C VAL A 106 64.18 50.12 -16.92
N THR A 107 64.57 51.01 -16.02
CA THR A 107 65.66 50.77 -15.08
C THR A 107 65.11 50.05 -13.85
N VAL A 108 65.59 48.83 -13.60
CA VAL A 108 65.34 48.09 -12.36
C VAL A 108 66.38 48.55 -11.34
N MET A 109 65.91 49.14 -10.25
CA MET A 109 66.72 49.62 -9.13
C MET A 109 66.45 48.80 -7.87
N SER A 110 67.37 48.77 -6.92
CA SER A 110 67.08 48.27 -5.57
C SER A 110 66.19 49.26 -4.80
N CYS A 111 65.32 48.74 -3.95
CA CYS A 111 64.36 49.50 -3.16
C CYS A 111 64.49 49.14 -1.67
N ASP A 112 64.47 50.17 -0.84
CA ASP A 112 64.20 50.07 0.60
C ASP A 112 62.68 50.16 0.78
N MET A 113 62.04 49.02 1.09
CA MET A 113 60.58 48.90 1.18
C MET A 113 60.00 49.42 2.50
N ASN A 114 60.85 49.81 3.46
CA ASN A 114 60.41 50.54 4.66
C ASN A 114 60.25 52.03 4.31
N ALA A 115 61.27 52.61 3.66
CA ALA A 115 61.24 54.00 3.20
C ALA A 115 60.45 54.20 1.89
N TRP A 116 60.17 53.13 1.15
CA TRP A 116 59.65 53.15 -0.24
C TRP A 116 60.58 53.96 -1.17
N ALA A 117 61.89 53.80 -0.97
CA ALA A 117 62.92 54.62 -1.57
C ALA A 117 63.87 53.78 -2.44
N ARG A 118 63.90 54.09 -3.74
CA ARG A 118 64.89 53.58 -4.70
C ARG A 118 66.32 53.94 -4.27
N LYS A 119 67.28 53.04 -4.55
CA LYS A 119 68.70 53.19 -4.23
C LYS A 119 69.57 53.05 -5.49
N ASN A 120 70.12 51.87 -5.76
CA ASN A 120 71.13 51.64 -6.80
C ASN A 120 70.50 51.06 -8.06
N ASN A 121 71.00 51.43 -9.24
CA ASN A 121 70.65 50.76 -10.49
C ASN A 121 71.20 49.32 -10.48
N ILE A 122 70.40 48.36 -10.94
CA ILE A 122 70.80 46.94 -11.04
C ILE A 122 70.95 46.55 -12.51
N VAL A 123 69.88 46.72 -13.28
CA VAL A 123 69.81 46.32 -14.69
C VAL A 123 68.76 47.17 -15.41
N THR A 124 68.79 47.12 -16.74
CA THR A 124 67.84 47.78 -17.63
C THR A 124 67.11 46.71 -18.44
N VAL A 125 65.78 46.79 -18.51
CA VAL A 125 64.92 45.84 -19.24
C VAL A 125 63.99 46.57 -20.20
N SER A 126 63.42 45.85 -21.20
CA SER A 126 62.43 46.45 -22.09
C SER A 126 61.15 46.82 -21.33
N ARG A 127 60.48 47.89 -21.76
CA ARG A 127 59.24 48.35 -21.16
C ARG A 127 58.05 47.46 -21.52
N ASP A 128 58.10 46.94 -22.74
CA ASP A 128 57.04 46.19 -23.41
C ASP A 128 56.84 44.80 -22.77
N LEU A 129 57.82 44.32 -21.99
CA LEU A 129 57.73 43.13 -21.14
C LEU A 129 56.51 43.13 -20.20
N PHE A 130 55.97 44.31 -19.89
CA PHE A 130 54.86 44.53 -18.97
C PHE A 130 53.70 45.31 -19.63
N ASP A 131 53.64 45.40 -20.96
CA ASP A 131 52.43 45.89 -21.65
C ASP A 131 51.30 44.87 -21.66
N GLU A 132 51.65 43.58 -21.57
CA GLU A 132 50.73 42.52 -21.16
C GLU A 132 51.18 41.91 -19.82
N TYR A 133 50.35 41.01 -19.27
CA TYR A 133 50.65 40.36 -18.00
C TYR A 133 51.91 39.49 -18.08
N ASN A 134 52.93 39.88 -17.32
CA ASN A 134 54.11 39.06 -17.08
C ASN A 134 54.02 38.44 -15.68
N GLU A 135 54.40 37.17 -15.54
CA GLU A 135 54.52 36.55 -14.22
C GLU A 135 55.80 37.04 -13.54
N ILE A 136 55.64 37.85 -12.49
CA ILE A 136 56.69 38.18 -11.54
C ILE A 136 56.69 37.14 -10.42
N GLU A 137 57.83 36.50 -10.18
CA GLU A 137 58.06 35.66 -9.01
C GLU A 137 59.18 36.26 -8.15
N LEU A 138 58.91 36.53 -6.87
CA LEU A 138 59.88 37.03 -5.91
C LEU A 138 60.31 35.91 -4.96
N CYS A 139 61.62 35.79 -4.71
CA CYS A 139 62.19 34.87 -3.72
C CYS A 139 63.19 35.62 -2.84
N LEU A 140 63.11 35.46 -1.52
CA LEU A 140 64.08 36.01 -0.58
C LEU A 140 64.89 34.87 0.03
N THR A 141 66.22 34.92 -0.05
CA THR A 141 67.12 33.87 0.47
C THR A 141 68.14 34.45 1.44
N GLU A 142 68.60 33.66 2.41
CA GLU A 142 69.72 34.06 3.26
C GLU A 142 71.04 33.99 2.49
N LYS A 143 71.94 34.96 2.72
CA LYS A 143 73.25 35.03 2.07
C LYS A 143 74.35 35.22 3.12
N GLY A 144 74.58 34.15 3.89
CA GLY A 144 75.41 34.20 5.08
C GLY A 144 74.73 34.98 6.22
N GLU A 145 75.47 35.26 7.29
CA GLU A 145 74.89 35.78 8.54
C GLU A 145 74.34 37.21 8.43
N GLN A 146 74.94 38.05 7.58
CA GLN A 146 74.73 39.50 7.56
C GLN A 146 73.96 40.02 6.35
N ASN A 147 73.69 39.17 5.35
CA ASN A 147 73.04 39.59 4.11
C ASN A 147 71.90 38.64 3.73
N VAL A 148 71.01 39.16 2.91
CA VAL A 148 69.96 38.42 2.21
C VAL A 148 70.05 38.72 0.72
N ARG A 149 69.46 37.87 -0.11
CA ARG A 149 69.35 38.07 -1.55
C ARG A 149 67.89 37.98 -1.96
N LEU A 150 67.39 39.06 -2.55
CA LEU A 150 66.09 39.08 -3.20
C LEU A 150 66.30 38.81 -4.69
N GLU A 151 65.56 37.85 -5.23
CA GLU A 151 65.51 37.56 -6.65
C GLU A 151 64.11 37.81 -7.21
N MET A 152 64.05 38.41 -8.40
CA MET A 152 62.85 38.54 -9.22
C MET A 152 63.03 37.71 -10.49
N ARG A 153 62.12 36.77 -10.72
CA ARG A 153 62.01 36.03 -11.98
C ARG A 153 60.87 36.58 -12.83
N TYR A 154 61.10 36.68 -14.13
CA TYR A 154 60.14 37.17 -15.13
C TYR A 154 60.40 36.47 -16.48
N THR A 155 59.48 36.60 -17.43
CA THR A 155 59.61 35.98 -18.76
C THR A 155 59.93 37.04 -19.83
N ASP A 156 60.82 36.72 -20.76
CA ASP A 156 61.24 37.58 -21.88
C ASP A 156 61.29 36.71 -23.15
N GLY A 157 60.25 36.82 -23.99
CA GLY A 157 59.99 35.83 -25.04
C GLY A 157 59.67 34.46 -24.46
N GLU A 158 60.44 33.44 -24.84
CA GLU A 158 60.35 32.08 -24.27
C GLU A 158 61.30 31.86 -23.08
N GLU A 159 62.19 32.82 -22.77
CA GLU A 159 63.20 32.67 -21.72
C GLU A 159 62.69 33.15 -20.34
N ARG A 160 62.86 32.32 -19.30
CA ARG A 160 62.67 32.73 -17.90
C ARG A 160 63.97 33.36 -17.38
N LYS A 161 63.95 34.67 -17.11
CA LYS A 161 65.10 35.46 -16.65
C LYS A 161 65.00 35.77 -15.15
N THR A 162 66.15 35.97 -14.51
CA THR A 162 66.25 36.26 -13.07
C THR A 162 67.12 37.49 -12.84
N ILE A 163 66.64 38.42 -12.00
CA ILE A 163 67.37 39.60 -11.51
C ILE A 163 67.54 39.43 -10.00
N GLY A 164 68.77 39.37 -9.52
CA GLY A 164 69.07 39.23 -8.09
C GLY A 164 69.78 40.45 -7.53
N CYS A 165 69.42 40.85 -6.31
CA CYS A 165 70.08 41.92 -5.57
C CYS A 165 70.34 41.49 -4.12
N ASP A 166 71.55 41.76 -3.63
CA ASP A 166 71.94 41.46 -2.26
C ASP A 166 71.69 42.69 -1.37
N PHE A 167 71.17 42.48 -0.17
CA PHE A 167 70.89 43.51 0.84
C PHE A 167 71.51 43.12 2.18
N ALA A 168 71.95 44.12 2.96
CA ALA A 168 72.27 43.91 4.37
C ALA A 168 70.99 43.53 5.13
N LYS A 169 71.07 42.53 6.01
CA LYS A 169 69.93 42.00 6.76
C LYS A 169 69.41 43.05 7.75
N ALA A 170 68.13 43.38 7.67
CA ALA A 170 67.46 44.36 8.52
C ALA A 170 66.61 43.66 9.58
N GLU A 171 66.85 43.96 10.86
CA GLU A 171 66.09 43.39 12.00
C GLU A 171 64.59 43.73 11.96
N SER A 172 64.22 44.83 11.31
CA SER A 172 62.83 45.26 11.14
C SER A 172 62.08 44.60 9.96
N SER A 173 62.69 43.63 9.28
CA SER A 173 62.07 42.96 8.13
C SER A 173 61.09 41.86 8.58
N ASP A 174 59.81 42.04 8.27
CA ASP A 174 58.71 41.13 8.65
C ASP A 174 58.38 40.04 7.62
N GLY A 175 59.05 40.02 6.46
CA GLY A 175 58.81 39.04 5.39
C GLY A 175 57.48 39.21 4.64
N LEU A 176 56.71 40.27 4.87
CA LEU A 176 55.44 40.51 4.17
C LEU A 176 55.71 41.00 2.73
N LEU A 177 54.96 40.49 1.75
CA LEU A 177 54.92 41.06 0.40
C LEU A 177 54.49 42.53 0.48
N ARG A 178 55.15 43.41 -0.26
CA ARG A 178 54.80 44.82 -0.42
C ARG A 178 54.79 45.18 -1.90
N TYR A 179 53.83 45.99 -2.33
CA TYR A 179 53.76 46.50 -3.70
C TYR A 179 52.99 47.82 -3.80
N GLY A 180 53.26 48.64 -4.81
CA GLY A 180 52.54 49.90 -5.05
C GLY A 180 53.20 50.81 -6.09
N ASP A 181 52.40 51.66 -6.73
CA ASP A 181 52.89 52.72 -7.64
C ASP A 181 52.96 54.08 -6.94
N MET A 182 54.01 54.84 -7.20
CA MET A 182 54.29 56.13 -6.54
C MET A 182 53.96 57.37 -7.39
N ASN A 183 53.25 57.26 -8.51
CA ASN A 183 53.12 58.31 -9.51
C ASN A 183 51.76 58.41 -10.23
N PHE A 184 51.12 57.28 -10.59
CA PHE A 184 49.92 57.28 -11.43
C PHE A 184 49.05 56.04 -11.23
N ASP A 185 47.75 56.22 -11.43
CA ASP A 185 46.76 55.14 -11.29
C ASP A 185 46.81 54.16 -12.48
N GLY A 186 46.49 52.90 -12.19
CA GLY A 186 46.08 51.91 -13.19
C GLY A 186 47.12 50.86 -13.56
N ASN A 187 48.32 50.86 -12.97
CA ASN A 187 49.18 49.67 -13.02
C ASN A 187 48.44 48.52 -12.33
N LYS A 188 48.59 47.30 -12.82
CA LYS A 188 47.77 46.17 -12.39
C LYS A 188 48.62 45.07 -11.80
N VAL A 189 48.12 44.50 -10.72
CA VAL A 189 48.61 43.25 -10.15
C VAL A 189 47.45 42.26 -10.12
N LYS A 190 47.73 41.00 -10.46
CA LYS A 190 46.72 39.96 -10.61
C LYS A 190 47.14 38.65 -9.94
N SER A 191 46.20 37.96 -9.31
CA SER A 191 46.31 36.55 -8.96
C SER A 191 46.55 35.68 -10.20
N LEU A 192 47.48 34.73 -10.10
CA LEU A 192 47.74 33.70 -11.11
C LEU A 192 46.82 32.49 -10.93
N LEU A 193 46.33 32.25 -9.71
CA LEU A 193 45.27 31.29 -9.46
C LEU A 193 43.99 31.69 -10.22
N PRO A 194 43.20 30.74 -10.74
CA PRO A 194 41.91 31.01 -11.37
C PRO A 194 40.94 31.63 -10.36
N ALA A 195 39.94 32.39 -10.83
CA ALA A 195 38.86 32.83 -9.95
C ALA A 195 38.09 31.60 -9.40
N PRO A 196 37.64 31.63 -8.13
CA PRO A 196 36.87 30.54 -7.57
C PRO A 196 35.54 30.42 -8.33
N VAL A 197 35.15 29.18 -8.64
CA VAL A 197 33.90 28.88 -9.37
C VAL A 197 32.98 28.16 -8.41
N PHE A 198 31.82 28.74 -8.15
CA PHE A 198 30.81 28.11 -7.29
C PHE A 198 30.02 27.04 -8.04
N GLY A 199 29.92 25.85 -7.46
CA GLY A 199 29.08 24.76 -7.98
C GLY A 199 29.68 23.95 -9.13
N ASN A 200 29.07 22.79 -9.40
CA ASN A 200 29.58 21.78 -10.33
C ASN A 200 29.13 22.03 -11.78
N GLY A 201 29.63 23.10 -12.40
CA GLY A 201 29.55 23.32 -13.85
C GLY A 201 28.24 23.92 -14.39
N PHE A 202 27.29 24.28 -13.52
CA PHE A 202 26.16 25.12 -13.91
C PHE A 202 26.60 26.59 -13.94
N LEU A 203 25.92 27.43 -14.73
CA LEU A 203 26.18 28.88 -14.74
C LEU A 203 25.27 29.58 -13.73
N TYR A 204 25.72 30.71 -13.20
CA TYR A 204 24.92 31.55 -12.31
C TYR A 204 25.19 33.03 -12.57
N SER A 205 24.18 33.87 -12.36
CA SER A 205 24.29 35.32 -12.57
C SER A 205 23.39 36.11 -11.62
N GLY A 206 23.91 37.23 -11.12
CA GLY A 206 23.15 38.24 -10.37
C GLY A 206 22.64 39.39 -11.23
N GLU A 207 22.84 39.33 -12.55
CA GLU A 207 22.37 40.37 -13.46
C GLU A 207 20.84 40.45 -13.48
N ASN A 208 20.33 41.66 -13.70
CA ASN A 208 18.91 41.94 -13.82
C ASN A 208 18.44 41.76 -15.28
N VAL A 209 17.88 40.59 -15.58
CA VAL A 209 17.26 40.28 -16.87
C VAL A 209 15.79 40.70 -16.85
N THR A 210 15.46 41.72 -17.64
CA THR A 210 14.10 42.25 -17.78
C THR A 210 13.09 41.16 -18.16
N GLY A 211 12.11 40.92 -17.29
CA GLY A 211 11.05 39.93 -17.51
C GLY A 211 11.31 38.56 -16.86
N GLU A 212 12.52 38.29 -16.39
CA GLU A 212 12.85 37.10 -15.59
C GLU A 212 12.96 37.43 -14.10
N ASN A 213 13.74 38.46 -13.76
CA ASN A 213 13.95 38.90 -12.38
C ASN A 213 12.71 39.62 -11.80
N GLN A 214 12.46 39.43 -10.51
CA GLN A 214 11.36 40.01 -9.72
C GLN A 214 11.81 41.16 -8.81
N TYR A 215 13.06 41.12 -8.34
CA TYR A 215 13.64 42.08 -7.39
C TYR A 215 14.80 42.89 -7.98
N GLY A 216 15.28 42.48 -9.16
CA GLY A 216 16.14 43.27 -10.02
C GLY A 216 17.62 42.99 -9.81
N GLY A 217 17.98 41.71 -9.66
CA GLY A 217 19.34 41.23 -9.54
C GLY A 217 19.91 41.27 -8.12
N CYS A 218 21.20 40.94 -8.03
CA CYS A 218 22.01 40.96 -6.81
C CYS A 218 23.50 41.17 -7.16
N SER A 219 24.29 41.60 -6.19
CA SER A 219 25.75 41.47 -6.27
C SER A 219 26.18 40.08 -5.84
N LEU A 220 27.04 39.44 -6.64
CA LEU A 220 27.61 38.11 -6.37
C LEU A 220 29.13 38.21 -6.23
N ALA A 221 29.69 37.46 -5.28
CA ALA A 221 31.13 37.20 -5.20
C ALA A 221 31.35 35.73 -4.79
N ALA A 222 31.99 34.96 -5.68
CA ALA A 222 32.48 33.64 -5.32
C ALA A 222 33.75 33.78 -4.48
N VAL A 223 33.89 32.96 -3.45
CA VAL A 223 35.07 32.89 -2.58
C VAL A 223 35.46 31.44 -2.36
N SER A 224 36.77 31.18 -2.38
CA SER A 224 37.31 29.87 -2.06
C SER A 224 37.04 29.51 -0.60
N ARG A 225 36.93 28.22 -0.30
CA ARG A 225 36.72 27.69 1.05
C ARG A 225 37.75 28.22 2.06
N GLU A 226 39.00 28.43 1.63
CA GLU A 226 40.06 28.99 2.46
C GLU A 226 39.79 30.44 2.87
N LYS A 227 39.16 31.24 1.99
CA LYS A 227 38.91 32.68 2.22
C LYS A 227 37.51 33.01 2.71
N ALA A 228 36.58 32.06 2.68
CA ALA A 228 35.19 32.24 3.10
C ALA A 228 35.06 32.95 4.47
N GLY A 229 35.80 32.50 5.49
CA GLY A 229 35.79 33.15 6.82
C GLY A 229 36.27 34.61 6.80
N ALA A 230 37.31 34.93 6.03
CA ALA A 230 37.82 36.30 5.88
C ALA A 230 36.87 37.21 5.07
N ALA A 231 36.10 36.63 4.15
CA ALA A 231 35.01 37.30 3.43
C ALA A 231 33.74 37.49 4.30
N GLY A 232 33.74 37.01 5.54
CA GLY A 232 32.60 37.11 6.46
C GLY A 232 31.52 36.07 6.21
N VAL A 233 31.86 34.91 5.62
CA VAL A 233 30.99 33.73 5.60
C VAL A 233 30.97 33.10 7.01
N PRO A 234 29.80 32.85 7.61
CA PRO A 234 29.66 32.19 8.90
C PRO A 234 30.23 30.77 8.91
N GLU A 235 30.77 30.33 10.05
CA GLU A 235 31.27 28.96 10.24
C GLU A 235 30.23 27.89 9.87
N GLY A 236 30.69 26.73 9.39
CA GLY A 236 29.83 25.60 9.01
C GLY A 236 29.63 25.39 7.49
N PHE A 237 30.37 26.12 6.65
CA PHE A 237 30.46 25.85 5.20
C PHE A 237 31.32 24.61 4.90
N GLU A 238 30.95 23.88 3.84
CA GLU A 238 31.58 22.60 3.46
C GLU A 238 32.44 22.72 2.18
N SER A 239 32.27 23.80 1.42
CA SER A 239 32.79 24.01 0.07
C SER A 239 33.10 25.49 -0.21
N ASP A 240 33.55 25.79 -1.43
CA ASP A 240 33.59 27.16 -1.95
C ASP A 240 32.19 27.78 -1.90
N CYS A 241 32.13 29.07 -1.56
CA CYS A 241 30.87 29.77 -1.27
C CYS A 241 30.62 30.86 -2.30
N VAL A 242 29.34 31.17 -2.55
CA VAL A 242 28.95 32.42 -3.19
C VAL A 242 28.27 33.33 -2.17
N LEU A 243 28.81 34.55 -2.03
CA LEU A 243 28.22 35.65 -1.28
C LEU A 243 27.21 36.35 -2.17
N ILE A 244 25.98 36.54 -1.66
CA ILE A 244 24.92 37.26 -2.34
C ILE A 244 24.38 38.38 -1.45
N ALA A 245 24.29 39.59 -1.99
CA ALA A 245 23.62 40.70 -1.34
C ALA A 245 22.84 41.56 -2.34
N SER A 246 21.79 42.21 -1.87
CA SER A 246 21.21 43.35 -2.59
C SER A 246 22.10 44.58 -2.42
N SER A 247 22.29 45.34 -3.50
CA SER A 247 23.00 46.63 -3.50
C SER A 247 22.31 47.70 -2.64
N ASP A 248 20.97 47.69 -2.62
CA ASP A 248 20.15 48.83 -2.18
C ASP A 248 18.73 48.46 -1.72
N LYS A 249 18.31 47.20 -1.84
CA LYS A 249 16.92 46.76 -1.54
C LYS A 249 16.88 45.72 -0.42
N ALA A 250 15.67 45.49 0.11
CA ALA A 250 15.44 44.37 1.02
C ALA A 250 15.66 43.03 0.30
N SER A 251 14.88 42.82 -0.77
CA SER A 251 14.81 41.59 -1.56
C SER A 251 15.74 41.63 -2.78
N PHE A 252 16.15 40.47 -3.27
CA PHE A 252 17.04 40.31 -4.44
C PHE A 252 16.81 38.96 -5.14
N ASP A 253 17.40 38.77 -6.31
CA ASP A 253 17.38 37.49 -7.03
C ASP A 253 18.63 37.24 -7.88
N MET A 254 18.88 35.97 -8.16
CA MET A 254 19.90 35.46 -9.07
C MET A 254 19.29 34.43 -10.02
N SER A 255 19.99 34.06 -11.08
CA SER A 255 19.64 32.91 -11.91
C SER A 255 20.66 31.78 -11.75
N PHE A 256 20.18 30.54 -11.82
CA PHE A 256 20.98 29.34 -12.05
C PHE A 256 20.61 28.77 -13.41
N ASP A 257 21.59 28.32 -14.19
CA ASP A 257 21.41 27.75 -15.52
C ASP A 257 22.12 26.39 -15.64
N PHE A 258 21.29 25.34 -15.65
CA PHE A 258 21.69 23.94 -15.79
C PHE A 258 21.58 23.43 -17.23
N THR A 259 21.18 24.27 -18.19
CA THR A 259 20.83 23.85 -19.56
C THR A 259 21.97 23.10 -20.26
N ALA A 260 23.22 23.54 -20.05
CA ALA A 260 24.41 22.90 -20.61
C ALA A 260 24.75 21.52 -19.99
N LEU A 261 24.19 21.18 -18.82
CA LEU A 261 24.42 19.91 -18.13
C LEU A 261 23.42 18.81 -18.53
N THR A 262 22.32 19.17 -19.21
CA THR A 262 21.34 18.24 -19.81
C THR A 262 20.72 17.22 -18.84
N TYR A 263 20.61 17.55 -17.56
CA TYR A 263 19.97 16.69 -16.56
C TYR A 263 18.51 16.42 -16.94
N LYS A 264 18.21 15.18 -17.36
CA LYS A 264 16.84 14.78 -17.69
C LYS A 264 16.03 14.58 -16.41
N ARG A 265 14.80 15.09 -16.39
CA ARG A 265 13.88 15.04 -15.25
C ARG A 265 13.70 13.64 -14.67
N LYS A 266 13.58 12.63 -15.55
CA LYS A 266 13.44 11.21 -15.17
C LYS A 266 14.64 10.64 -14.42
N HIS A 267 15.81 11.29 -14.50
CA HIS A 267 17.01 10.90 -13.75
C HIS A 267 17.13 11.61 -12.42
N ILE A 268 16.53 12.80 -12.25
CA ILE A 268 16.70 13.64 -11.05
C ILE A 268 15.89 13.05 -9.88
N THR A 269 16.59 12.74 -8.79
CA THR A 269 16.03 12.23 -7.53
C THR A 269 15.92 13.30 -6.45
N GLU A 270 16.79 14.30 -6.46
CA GLU A 270 16.77 15.43 -5.52
C GLU A 270 17.36 16.68 -6.17
N ILE A 271 16.75 17.84 -5.90
CA ILE A 271 17.43 19.14 -6.02
C ILE A 271 17.37 19.82 -4.65
N SER A 272 18.50 20.33 -4.18
CA SER A 272 18.57 21.05 -2.91
C SER A 272 19.61 22.17 -2.92
N VAL A 273 19.37 23.20 -2.10
CA VAL A 273 20.25 24.37 -1.95
C VAL A 273 20.61 24.54 -0.47
N ARG A 274 21.89 24.45 -0.12
CA ARG A 274 22.42 24.69 1.23
C ARG A 274 22.84 26.14 1.35
N LEU A 275 22.18 26.88 2.25
CA LEU A 275 22.30 28.33 2.34
C LEU A 275 22.25 28.84 3.78
N TYR A 276 22.78 30.05 3.99
CA TYR A 276 22.68 30.82 5.22
C TYR A 276 22.18 32.21 4.89
N ILE A 277 21.16 32.72 5.60
CA ILE A 277 20.73 34.13 5.51
C ILE A 277 21.08 34.85 6.81
N GLU A 278 21.75 35.99 6.72
CA GLU A 278 22.06 36.84 7.88
C GLU A 278 20.77 37.33 8.55
N LYS A 279 20.75 37.24 9.89
CA LYS A 279 19.60 37.62 10.70
C LYS A 279 19.41 39.14 10.71
N ASN A 280 18.21 39.58 10.37
CA ASN A 280 17.82 40.99 10.33
C ASN A 280 16.75 41.28 11.40
N ALA A 281 16.76 42.48 11.97
CA ALA A 281 15.74 42.91 12.94
C ALA A 281 14.32 43.03 12.34
N ALA A 282 14.20 43.07 11.01
CA ALA A 282 12.93 43.09 10.28
C ALA A 282 12.39 41.69 9.91
N ASP A 283 13.10 40.61 10.28
CA ASP A 283 12.65 39.24 10.04
C ASP A 283 11.37 38.93 10.84
N THR A 284 10.51 38.08 10.27
CA THR A 284 9.25 37.62 10.87
C THR A 284 9.08 36.12 10.63
N ASP A 285 8.04 35.49 11.16
CA ASP A 285 7.82 34.05 10.91
C ASP A 285 7.61 33.71 9.41
N GLY A 286 7.15 34.68 8.62
CA GLY A 286 6.96 34.54 7.17
C GLY A 286 8.10 35.07 6.29
N TYR A 287 9.07 35.81 6.85
CA TYR A 287 10.16 36.45 6.08
C TYR A 287 11.51 36.40 6.82
N PRO A 288 12.63 36.08 6.15
CA PRO A 288 12.77 35.94 4.70
C PRO A 288 12.10 34.69 4.13
N GLU A 289 11.81 34.74 2.83
CA GLU A 289 11.14 33.70 2.06
C GLU A 289 11.93 33.45 0.78
N ILE A 290 12.33 32.20 0.56
CA ILE A 290 12.90 31.74 -0.71
C ILE A 290 11.77 31.60 -1.73
N ARG A 291 11.99 32.07 -2.95
CA ARG A 291 11.01 31.95 -4.03
C ARG A 291 11.66 31.57 -5.36
N ILE A 292 10.89 30.89 -6.20
CA ILE A 292 11.20 30.69 -7.62
C ILE A 292 9.96 31.15 -8.40
N PRO A 293 10.06 32.17 -9.27
CA PRO A 293 8.92 32.66 -10.04
C PRO A 293 8.54 31.65 -11.14
N GLY A 294 7.24 31.54 -11.38
CA GLY A 294 6.69 30.82 -12.53
C GLY A 294 6.24 31.77 -13.64
N LYS A 295 5.67 31.20 -14.70
CA LYS A 295 5.12 31.99 -15.82
C LYS A 295 3.93 32.86 -15.36
N ASN A 296 3.74 34.02 -16.00
CA ASN A 296 2.60 34.92 -15.79
C ASN A 296 2.36 35.38 -14.33
N GLY A 297 3.43 35.53 -13.53
CA GLY A 297 3.34 35.98 -12.13
C GLY A 297 2.90 34.91 -11.12
N SER A 298 2.82 33.64 -11.54
CA SER A 298 2.74 32.50 -10.64
C SER A 298 4.06 32.29 -9.89
N TRP A 299 4.06 31.38 -8.90
CA TRP A 299 5.27 30.98 -8.18
C TRP A 299 5.40 29.45 -8.24
N ILE A 300 6.58 28.98 -8.64
CA ILE A 300 6.95 27.55 -8.61
C ILE A 300 7.28 27.16 -7.16
N LEU A 301 8.07 27.99 -6.47
CA LEU A 301 8.43 27.79 -5.07
C LEU A 301 8.12 29.05 -4.26
N ARG A 302 7.59 28.84 -3.05
CA ARG A 302 7.53 29.82 -1.96
C ARG A 302 7.78 29.08 -0.64
N SER A 303 8.93 29.31 -0.02
CA SER A 303 9.35 28.63 1.19
C SER A 303 9.80 29.64 2.25
N ALA A 304 9.03 29.73 3.34
CA ALA A 304 9.37 30.61 4.45
C ALA A 304 10.59 30.07 5.21
N VAL A 305 11.66 30.87 5.24
CA VAL A 305 12.80 30.69 6.12
C VAL A 305 12.44 31.23 7.49
N GLY A 306 12.07 32.51 7.54
CA GLY A 306 11.61 33.21 8.73
C GLY A 306 12.70 33.45 9.80
N ALA A 307 12.38 34.30 10.77
CA ALA A 307 13.28 34.73 11.85
C ALA A 307 13.83 33.58 12.73
N GLY A 308 13.14 32.43 12.72
CA GLY A 308 13.55 31.20 13.41
C GLY A 308 14.62 30.37 12.68
N LYS A 309 14.93 30.69 11.41
CA LYS A 309 15.96 29.97 10.61
C LYS A 309 17.05 30.87 10.03
N THR A 310 16.91 32.20 10.09
CA THR A 310 18.01 33.12 9.79
C THR A 310 19.09 33.06 10.88
N GLY A 311 20.35 33.23 10.49
CA GLY A 311 21.50 33.11 11.41
C GLY A 311 22.03 31.68 11.59
N GLN A 312 21.64 30.74 10.71
CA GLN A 312 22.16 29.37 10.68
C GLN A 312 22.13 28.82 9.25
N TRP A 313 22.92 27.78 8.98
CA TRP A 313 22.89 27.02 7.73
C TRP A 313 21.63 26.14 7.66
N ILE A 314 20.96 26.16 6.51
CA ILE A 314 19.78 25.35 6.23
C ILE A 314 19.83 24.78 4.81
N THR A 315 19.20 23.63 4.60
CA THR A 315 19.00 23.05 3.27
C THR A 315 17.56 23.24 2.82
N ILE A 316 17.37 23.83 1.64
CA ILE A 316 16.08 23.93 0.96
C ILE A 316 16.02 22.83 -0.10
N SER A 317 15.39 21.70 0.23
CA SER A 317 15.10 20.63 -0.73
C SER A 317 13.82 20.94 -1.51
N PHE A 318 13.81 20.64 -2.81
CA PHE A 318 12.67 20.86 -3.68
C PHE A 318 11.78 19.60 -3.73
N SER A 319 10.46 19.77 -3.76
CA SER A 319 9.51 18.67 -3.98
C SER A 319 9.50 18.22 -5.44
N SER A 320 8.92 17.03 -5.73
CA SER A 320 8.75 16.55 -7.11
C SER A 320 8.13 17.63 -7.99
N ASP A 321 6.95 18.17 -7.61
CA ASP A 321 6.22 19.19 -8.36
C ASP A 321 7.06 20.43 -8.69
N VAL A 322 7.98 20.84 -7.79
CA VAL A 322 8.92 21.94 -8.03
C VAL A 322 9.96 21.53 -9.06
N ILE A 323 10.56 20.35 -8.94
CA ILE A 323 11.54 19.81 -9.90
C ILE A 323 10.88 19.60 -11.27
N ASP A 324 9.65 19.12 -11.32
CA ASP A 324 8.82 18.97 -12.53
C ASP A 324 8.59 20.34 -13.20
N ALA A 325 8.23 21.37 -12.45
CA ALA A 325 8.06 22.73 -12.96
C ALA A 325 9.37 23.41 -13.40
N LEU A 326 10.52 23.00 -12.84
CA LEU A 326 11.86 23.40 -13.28
C LEU A 326 12.35 22.64 -14.52
N CYS A 327 11.65 21.56 -14.92
CA CYS A 327 11.98 20.72 -16.07
C CYS A 327 10.87 20.69 -17.13
N PRO A 328 10.42 21.84 -17.69
CA PRO A 328 9.23 21.92 -18.53
C PRO A 328 9.30 21.12 -19.84
N GLU A 329 10.50 20.83 -20.34
CA GLU A 329 10.74 19.95 -21.51
C GLU A 329 11.43 18.65 -21.12
N GLY A 330 11.23 18.19 -19.89
CA GLY A 330 11.86 16.98 -19.36
C GLY A 330 13.37 17.12 -19.08
N ILE A 331 13.91 18.33 -19.13
CA ILE A 331 15.32 18.67 -18.83
C ILE A 331 15.36 19.86 -17.87
N LEU A 332 16.23 19.82 -16.86
CA LEU A 332 16.44 20.93 -15.91
C LEU A 332 17.05 22.13 -16.64
N GLY A 333 16.29 23.21 -16.73
CA GLY A 333 16.69 24.43 -17.43
C GLY A 333 17.22 25.52 -16.51
N LYS A 334 17.26 26.75 -17.05
CA LYS A 334 17.50 27.98 -16.30
C LYS A 334 16.30 28.34 -15.41
N PHE A 335 16.56 28.75 -14.17
CA PHE A 335 15.54 29.32 -13.28
C PHE A 335 16.09 30.45 -12.40
N VAL A 336 15.19 31.33 -11.97
CA VAL A 336 15.49 32.43 -11.04
C VAL A 336 15.26 31.96 -9.60
N PHE A 337 16.23 32.24 -8.73
CA PHE A 337 16.16 31.96 -7.29
C PHE A 337 16.18 33.30 -6.53
N CYS A 338 15.06 33.60 -5.86
CA CYS A 338 14.82 34.87 -5.20
C CYS A 338 14.86 34.74 -3.67
N VAL A 339 15.30 35.81 -3.00
CA VAL A 339 15.07 36.04 -1.57
C VAL A 339 14.14 37.23 -1.42
N ARG A 340 12.98 37.02 -0.81
CA ARG A 340 12.12 38.11 -0.33
C ARG A 340 12.29 38.31 1.16
N SER A 341 12.53 39.55 1.58
CA SER A 341 12.71 39.95 2.98
C SER A 341 12.11 41.33 3.23
N ASN A 342 11.95 41.71 4.51
CA ASN A 342 11.51 43.04 4.92
C ASN A 342 12.69 44.02 5.12
N GLY A 343 13.85 43.52 5.56
CA GLY A 343 15.10 44.27 5.67
C GLY A 343 16.13 43.83 4.60
N GLN A 344 17.22 44.58 4.44
CA GLN A 344 18.32 44.20 3.56
C GLN A 344 18.85 42.81 3.95
N ALA A 345 18.70 41.86 3.05
CA ALA A 345 19.17 40.50 3.22
C ALA A 345 20.56 40.33 2.61
N LYS A 346 21.39 39.54 3.29
CA LYS A 346 22.66 39.01 2.79
C LYS A 346 22.61 37.50 2.99
N MET A 347 23.01 36.75 1.97
CA MET A 347 22.92 35.30 1.90
C MET A 347 24.24 34.71 1.43
N PHE A 348 24.50 33.50 1.87
CA PHE A 348 25.61 32.66 1.40
C PHE A 348 25.01 31.35 0.91
N ILE A 349 25.55 30.79 -0.17
CA ILE A 349 25.26 29.43 -0.61
C ILE A 349 26.61 28.72 -0.72
N ASP A 350 26.71 27.51 -0.17
CA ASP A 350 27.88 26.64 -0.31
C ASP A 350 27.59 25.35 -1.11
N GLU A 351 26.32 24.97 -1.26
CA GLU A 351 25.92 23.86 -2.14
C GLU A 351 24.64 24.16 -2.94
N VAL A 352 24.66 23.84 -4.24
CA VAL A 352 23.46 23.53 -5.02
C VAL A 352 23.63 22.12 -5.56
N ALA A 353 22.90 21.17 -4.97
CA ALA A 353 22.98 19.76 -5.32
C ALA A 353 21.87 19.38 -6.32
N VAL A 354 22.26 18.65 -7.36
CA VAL A 354 21.35 17.92 -8.25
C VAL A 354 21.77 16.45 -8.18
N LYS A 355 21.00 15.62 -7.48
CA LYS A 355 21.25 14.18 -7.39
C LYS A 355 20.44 13.48 -8.47
N THR A 356 21.07 12.51 -9.12
CA THR A 356 20.42 11.63 -10.08
C THR A 356 20.37 10.20 -9.58
N LEU A 357 19.61 9.35 -10.27
CA LEU A 357 19.81 7.91 -10.26
C LEU A 357 21.28 7.57 -10.59
N PRO A 358 21.76 6.37 -10.20
CA PRO A 358 23.02 5.83 -10.71
C PRO A 358 22.98 5.80 -12.25
N ARG A 359 24.07 6.21 -12.90
CA ARG A 359 24.16 6.23 -14.35
C ARG A 359 24.26 4.82 -14.91
N ASP A 360 23.31 4.45 -15.74
CA ASP A 360 23.42 3.29 -16.61
C ASP A 360 24.04 3.68 -17.97
N GLY A 361 24.66 2.71 -18.61
CA GLY A 361 25.22 2.79 -19.96
C GLY A 361 25.16 1.44 -20.71
N VAL A 362 24.45 0.46 -20.14
CA VAL A 362 24.11 -0.82 -20.78
C VAL A 362 22.72 -0.67 -21.39
N ALA A 363 22.47 -1.34 -22.52
CA ALA A 363 21.14 -1.35 -23.15
C ALA A 363 20.38 -2.63 -22.76
N PRO A 364 19.03 -2.58 -22.72
CA PRO A 364 18.23 -3.77 -22.46
C PRO A 364 18.57 -4.90 -23.45
N VAL A 365 18.59 -6.14 -22.97
CA VAL A 365 18.79 -7.32 -23.80
C VAL A 365 17.43 -7.87 -24.23
N ILE A 366 17.16 -7.87 -25.54
CA ILE A 366 15.99 -8.54 -26.12
C ILE A 366 16.41 -9.93 -26.60
N ASN A 367 15.76 -10.96 -26.07
CA ASN A 367 15.91 -12.34 -26.51
C ASN A 367 14.68 -12.79 -27.31
N ALA A 368 14.85 -12.89 -28.63
CA ALA A 368 13.86 -13.43 -29.56
C ALA A 368 14.47 -14.61 -30.33
N ALA A 369 14.28 -15.83 -29.83
CA ALA A 369 14.85 -17.06 -30.42
C ALA A 369 14.33 -17.37 -31.84
N ILE A 370 13.16 -16.83 -32.19
CA ILE A 370 12.55 -16.87 -33.52
C ILE A 370 12.37 -15.42 -33.99
N THR A 371 12.70 -15.13 -35.25
CA THR A 371 12.56 -13.79 -35.85
C THR A 371 11.87 -13.81 -37.23
N SER A 372 11.30 -14.96 -37.61
CA SER A 372 10.54 -15.12 -38.85
C SER A 372 9.46 -16.20 -38.69
N PHE A 373 8.25 -15.92 -39.17
CA PHE A 373 7.10 -16.81 -39.17
C PHE A 373 6.52 -16.96 -40.58
N LYS A 374 5.89 -18.11 -40.83
CA LYS A 374 5.03 -18.36 -41.99
C LYS A 374 3.65 -18.75 -41.46
N THR A 375 2.59 -18.13 -41.96
CA THR A 375 1.21 -18.36 -41.46
C THR A 375 0.15 -17.95 -42.49
N THR A 376 -1.13 -18.02 -42.13
CA THR A 376 -2.26 -17.63 -42.99
C THR A 376 -2.92 -16.34 -42.52
N GLU A 377 -3.58 -15.65 -43.44
CA GLU A 377 -4.42 -14.47 -43.20
C GLU A 377 -5.43 -14.72 -42.07
N GLY A 378 -5.66 -13.72 -41.22
CA GLY A 378 -6.53 -13.84 -40.04
C GLY A 378 -5.86 -14.42 -38.78
N THR A 379 -4.59 -14.82 -38.83
CA THR A 379 -3.84 -15.31 -37.65
C THR A 379 -3.45 -14.15 -36.72
N TYR A 380 -3.55 -14.34 -35.40
CA TYR A 380 -2.99 -13.39 -34.43
C TYR A 380 -1.46 -13.54 -34.33
N PRO A 381 -0.69 -12.44 -34.37
CA PRO A 381 0.76 -12.50 -34.21
C PRO A 381 1.15 -12.90 -32.78
N THR A 382 2.02 -13.91 -32.64
CA THR A 382 2.58 -14.31 -31.34
C THR A 382 3.89 -13.58 -31.07
N LEU A 383 4.00 -12.95 -29.91
CA LEU A 383 5.22 -12.25 -29.44
C LEU A 383 5.64 -12.68 -28.02
N ASP A 384 4.82 -13.52 -27.38
CA ASP A 384 4.83 -13.93 -25.97
C ASP A 384 6.11 -14.70 -25.56
N TYR A 385 6.87 -15.20 -26.54
CA TYR A 385 8.15 -15.89 -26.34
C TYR A 385 9.35 -14.94 -26.22
N ILE A 386 9.14 -13.65 -26.49
CA ILE A 386 10.18 -12.63 -26.48
C ILE A 386 10.34 -12.11 -25.06
N THR A 387 11.56 -12.22 -24.54
CA THR A 387 11.89 -11.74 -23.20
C THR A 387 12.83 -10.55 -23.30
N VAL A 388 12.57 -9.53 -22.49
CA VAL A 388 13.43 -8.35 -22.35
C VAL A 388 13.95 -8.32 -20.92
N THR A 389 15.25 -8.09 -20.75
CA THR A 389 15.91 -7.99 -19.46
C THR A 389 16.89 -6.83 -19.45
N ASP A 390 17.03 -6.15 -18.32
CA ASP A 390 17.89 -4.99 -18.15
C ASP A 390 18.53 -5.01 -16.75
N ASP A 391 19.75 -4.53 -16.59
CA ASP A 391 20.46 -4.54 -15.30
C ASP A 391 20.08 -3.40 -14.34
N SER A 392 19.44 -2.33 -14.82
CA SER A 392 18.75 -1.36 -13.95
C SER A 392 17.45 -1.91 -13.36
N GLY A 393 16.86 -2.91 -14.01
CA GLY A 393 15.56 -3.50 -13.65
C GLY A 393 14.33 -2.67 -14.08
N SER A 394 14.51 -1.60 -14.86
CA SER A 394 13.41 -0.74 -15.33
C SER A 394 13.58 -0.35 -16.80
N PHE A 395 12.67 -0.81 -17.66
CA PHE A 395 12.69 -0.56 -19.10
C PHE A 395 11.26 -0.50 -19.68
N ASP A 396 11.11 0.25 -20.77
CA ASP A 396 9.90 0.31 -21.59
C ASP A 396 10.09 -0.52 -22.88
N VAL A 397 9.03 -1.18 -23.35
CA VAL A 397 9.05 -1.95 -24.61
C VAL A 397 7.96 -1.44 -25.55
N THR A 398 8.33 -1.11 -26.79
CA THR A 398 7.43 -0.66 -27.84
C THR A 398 7.41 -1.64 -29.02
N TYR A 399 6.27 -1.68 -29.72
CA TYR A 399 6.00 -2.58 -30.85
C TYR A 399 5.50 -1.76 -32.04
N GLU A 400 6.25 -1.74 -33.13
CA GLU A 400 5.92 -0.98 -34.34
C GLU A 400 5.71 -1.96 -35.50
N TRP A 401 4.48 -2.03 -36.01
CA TRP A 401 4.10 -2.89 -37.12
C TRP A 401 4.24 -2.17 -38.46
N SER A 402 4.63 -2.90 -39.51
CA SER A 402 4.62 -2.37 -40.88
C SER A 402 3.22 -2.00 -41.34
N ASP A 403 3.11 -0.95 -42.15
CA ASP A 403 1.83 -0.49 -42.71
C ASP A 403 1.02 -1.63 -43.33
N GLY A 404 -0.24 -1.77 -42.92
CA GLY A 404 -1.14 -2.81 -43.41
C GLY A 404 -0.92 -4.21 -42.83
N ALA A 405 -0.02 -4.39 -41.84
CA ALA A 405 0.22 -5.72 -41.25
C ALA A 405 -1.00 -6.33 -40.57
N LEU A 406 -1.80 -5.50 -39.89
CA LEU A 406 -2.90 -5.95 -39.04
C LEU A 406 -4.26 -5.43 -39.54
N ASP A 407 -5.30 -6.25 -39.41
CA ASP A 407 -6.70 -5.85 -39.55
C ASP A 407 -7.21 -5.09 -38.30
N PHE A 408 -8.47 -4.67 -38.33
CA PHE A 408 -9.10 -3.93 -37.22
C PHE A 408 -9.23 -4.73 -35.92
N ASN A 409 -9.00 -6.05 -35.94
CA ASN A 409 -8.98 -6.93 -34.77
C ASN A 409 -7.55 -7.24 -34.30
N GLY A 410 -6.51 -6.72 -34.97
CA GLY A 410 -5.11 -7.05 -34.65
C GLY A 410 -4.62 -8.38 -35.26
N ARG A 411 -5.28 -8.88 -36.31
CA ARG A 411 -4.92 -10.13 -37.00
C ARG A 411 -4.14 -9.85 -38.29
N LEU A 412 -3.21 -10.72 -38.64
CA LEU A 412 -2.33 -10.56 -39.80
C LEU A 412 -3.11 -10.59 -41.13
N GLN A 413 -2.84 -9.60 -42.00
CA GLN A 413 -3.33 -9.58 -43.39
C GLN A 413 -2.38 -10.34 -44.32
N ALA A 414 -2.86 -10.85 -45.46
CA ALA A 414 -1.98 -11.50 -46.44
C ALA A 414 -0.86 -10.57 -46.93
N GLY A 415 0.38 -11.05 -46.97
CA GLY A 415 1.57 -10.26 -47.36
C GLY A 415 2.83 -10.55 -46.54
N ASN A 416 3.86 -9.73 -46.76
CA ASN A 416 5.11 -9.77 -46.00
C ASN A 416 5.15 -8.58 -45.03
N HIS A 417 5.16 -8.86 -43.73
CA HIS A 417 5.04 -7.87 -42.67
C HIS A 417 6.18 -7.95 -41.65
N THR A 418 6.40 -6.87 -40.91
CA THR A 418 7.38 -6.81 -39.83
C THR A 418 6.81 -6.20 -38.57
N CYS A 419 7.25 -6.70 -37.42
CA CYS A 419 7.13 -6.02 -36.13
C CYS A 419 8.53 -5.66 -35.62
N THR A 420 8.81 -4.36 -35.50
CA THR A 420 10.02 -3.84 -34.86
C THR A 420 9.73 -3.67 -33.37
N ILE A 421 10.54 -4.33 -32.54
CA ILE A 421 10.42 -4.31 -31.09
C ILE A 421 11.61 -3.54 -30.55
N THR A 422 11.35 -2.46 -29.82
CA THR A 422 12.41 -1.64 -29.21
C THR A 422 12.25 -1.63 -27.69
N ALA A 423 13.31 -1.97 -26.98
CA ALA A 423 13.42 -1.86 -25.54
C ALA A 423 14.30 -0.65 -25.19
N THR A 424 13.85 0.17 -24.25
CA THR A 424 14.54 1.40 -23.80
C THR A 424 14.63 1.39 -22.28
N ASP A 425 15.82 1.60 -21.72
CA ASP A 425 16.01 1.66 -20.27
C ASP A 425 15.67 3.06 -19.68
N GLY A 426 15.89 3.20 -18.37
CA GLY A 426 15.81 4.49 -17.69
C GLY A 426 16.73 5.57 -18.28
N TRP A 427 17.89 5.22 -18.86
CA TRP A 427 18.92 6.15 -19.35
C TRP A 427 18.89 6.46 -20.86
N ASP A 428 17.89 5.96 -21.58
CA ASP A 428 17.74 6.07 -23.04
C ASP A 428 18.73 5.22 -23.85
N ASN A 429 19.32 4.19 -23.23
CA ASN A 429 19.99 3.09 -23.92
C ASN A 429 18.93 2.20 -24.58
N THR A 430 19.09 1.89 -25.86
CA THR A 430 18.10 1.17 -26.66
C THR A 430 18.64 -0.11 -27.27
N ALA A 431 17.78 -1.13 -27.35
CA ALA A 431 17.99 -2.30 -28.18
C ALA A 431 16.76 -2.55 -29.05
N THR A 432 16.98 -3.12 -30.24
CA THR A 432 15.91 -3.35 -31.23
C THR A 432 16.06 -4.72 -31.88
N VAL A 433 14.93 -5.41 -32.09
CA VAL A 433 14.84 -6.63 -32.90
C VAL A 433 13.67 -6.54 -33.88
N VAL A 434 13.78 -7.17 -35.05
CA VAL A 434 12.73 -7.16 -36.08
C VAL A 434 12.24 -8.58 -36.34
N ILE A 435 10.97 -8.82 -36.07
CA ILE A 435 10.25 -10.08 -36.33
C ILE A 435 9.56 -9.97 -37.70
N ARG A 436 9.65 -11.01 -38.53
CA ARG A 436 9.07 -11.07 -39.88
C ARG A 436 7.91 -12.06 -39.94
N TYR A 437 6.89 -11.73 -40.73
CA TYR A 437 5.74 -12.60 -40.98
C TYR A 437 5.49 -12.68 -42.49
N ASP A 438 5.46 -13.90 -43.02
CA ASP A 438 5.10 -14.23 -44.40
C ASP A 438 3.72 -14.89 -44.35
N VAL A 439 2.70 -14.21 -44.88
CA VAL A 439 1.29 -14.48 -44.62
C VAL A 439 0.55 -14.83 -45.91
N GLU A 440 0.15 -16.09 -46.04
CA GLU A 440 -0.57 -16.63 -47.20
C GLU A 440 -2.09 -16.37 -47.09
N LYS A 441 -2.76 -16.20 -48.24
CA LYS A 441 -4.19 -15.92 -48.29
C LYS A 441 -5.03 -17.19 -48.13
N GLU A 442 -6.11 -17.14 -47.35
CA GLU A 442 -7.04 -18.26 -47.18
C GLU A 442 -7.89 -18.51 -48.45
N THR A 443 -8.07 -19.78 -48.81
CA THR A 443 -8.91 -20.21 -49.95
C THR A 443 -10.39 -20.36 -49.54
N PRO A 444 -11.35 -19.74 -50.25
CA PRO A 444 -12.77 -19.86 -49.93
C PRO A 444 -13.34 -21.25 -50.25
N VAL A 445 -14.24 -21.74 -49.39
CA VAL A 445 -14.93 -23.04 -49.53
C VAL A 445 -16.38 -22.81 -49.98
N GLU A 446 -16.84 -23.56 -50.99
CA GLU A 446 -18.24 -23.52 -51.45
C GLU A 446 -19.21 -24.16 -50.45
N ARG A 447 -20.46 -23.67 -50.40
CA ARG A 447 -21.51 -24.12 -49.49
C ARG A 447 -22.85 -24.38 -50.19
N TYR A 448 -23.58 -25.34 -49.65
CA TYR A 448 -24.87 -25.87 -50.13
C TYR A 448 -25.86 -25.96 -48.97
N SER A 449 -27.16 -26.20 -49.23
CA SER A 449 -28.17 -26.30 -48.16
C SER A 449 -29.36 -27.22 -48.46
N VAL A 450 -29.83 -27.91 -47.42
CA VAL A 450 -31.01 -28.78 -47.43
C VAL A 450 -32.02 -28.36 -46.35
N THR A 451 -33.31 -28.46 -46.65
CA THR A 451 -34.43 -28.03 -45.82
C THR A 451 -35.34 -29.21 -45.49
N PHE A 452 -35.49 -29.52 -44.20
CA PHE A 452 -36.39 -30.55 -43.70
C PHE A 452 -37.73 -29.92 -43.28
N ARG A 453 -38.85 -30.40 -43.83
CA ARG A 453 -40.19 -29.83 -43.67
C ARG A 453 -41.19 -30.84 -43.10
N CYS A 454 -41.88 -30.44 -42.02
CA CYS A 454 -42.97 -31.20 -41.43
C CYS A 454 -44.29 -30.43 -41.49
N ASP A 455 -45.39 -31.12 -41.80
CA ASP A 455 -46.74 -30.56 -41.80
C ASP A 455 -47.08 -29.90 -40.44
N GLY A 456 -47.27 -28.58 -40.45
CA GLY A 456 -47.61 -27.78 -39.26
C GLY A 456 -46.43 -27.36 -38.36
N ALA A 457 -45.17 -27.61 -38.75
CA ALA A 457 -43.98 -27.17 -38.00
C ALA A 457 -43.05 -26.27 -38.84
N GLU A 458 -42.08 -25.62 -38.19
CA GLU A 458 -41.09 -24.77 -38.86
C GLU A 458 -40.05 -25.59 -39.64
N ASP A 459 -39.69 -25.09 -40.83
CA ASP A 459 -38.65 -25.67 -41.68
C ASP A 459 -37.27 -25.65 -40.99
N ARG A 460 -36.53 -26.77 -41.06
CA ARG A 460 -35.16 -26.85 -40.54
C ARG A 460 -34.14 -26.90 -41.67
N ILE A 461 -33.31 -25.86 -41.78
CA ILE A 461 -32.27 -25.71 -42.81
C ILE A 461 -30.91 -26.16 -42.24
N ILE A 462 -30.16 -26.94 -43.01
CA ILE A 462 -28.79 -27.35 -42.71
C ILE A 462 -27.87 -26.91 -43.86
N GLU A 463 -26.81 -26.15 -43.56
CA GLU A 463 -25.73 -25.81 -44.49
C GLU A 463 -24.61 -26.86 -44.45
N TYR A 464 -23.99 -27.16 -45.59
CA TYR A 464 -22.86 -28.10 -45.71
C TYR A 464 -21.92 -27.73 -46.87
N SER A 465 -20.72 -28.33 -46.90
CA SER A 465 -19.83 -28.32 -48.07
C SER A 465 -19.57 -29.75 -48.56
N ALA A 466 -18.81 -29.89 -49.65
CA ALA A 466 -18.38 -31.19 -50.18
C ALA A 466 -17.60 -32.05 -49.17
N GLU A 467 -16.98 -31.44 -48.15
CA GLU A 467 -16.17 -32.13 -47.14
C GLU A 467 -16.92 -32.40 -45.83
N THR A 468 -18.17 -31.92 -45.69
CA THR A 468 -18.94 -32.01 -44.44
C THR A 468 -20.28 -32.76 -44.58
N THR A 469 -20.44 -33.58 -45.62
CA THR A 469 -21.68 -34.35 -45.87
C THR A 469 -22.06 -35.26 -44.72
N ASP A 470 -21.08 -35.88 -44.08
CA ASP A 470 -21.26 -36.86 -43.00
C ASP A 470 -21.83 -36.24 -41.71
N TYR A 471 -21.89 -34.90 -41.63
CA TYR A 471 -22.46 -34.15 -40.52
C TYR A 471 -23.91 -33.67 -40.78
N VAL A 472 -24.49 -33.97 -41.95
CA VAL A 472 -25.88 -33.60 -42.27
C VAL A 472 -26.84 -34.65 -41.70
N ILE A 473 -27.32 -34.40 -40.50
CA ILE A 473 -28.23 -35.28 -39.76
C ILE A 473 -29.67 -34.79 -39.92
N ALA A 474 -30.56 -35.67 -40.40
CA ALA A 474 -31.99 -35.36 -40.47
C ALA A 474 -32.57 -35.13 -39.06
N PRO A 475 -33.41 -34.10 -38.84
CA PRO A 475 -34.00 -33.84 -37.54
C PRO A 475 -35.12 -34.85 -37.22
N ASP A 476 -35.42 -35.00 -35.93
CA ASP A 476 -36.57 -35.78 -35.46
C ASP A 476 -37.89 -35.20 -36.00
N ILE A 477 -38.82 -36.09 -36.37
CA ILE A 477 -40.15 -35.71 -36.88
C ILE A 477 -41.11 -35.52 -35.69
N PRO A 478 -41.90 -34.42 -35.63
CA PRO A 478 -42.90 -34.24 -34.59
C PRO A 478 -43.93 -35.38 -34.53
N VAL A 479 -44.14 -35.94 -33.34
CA VAL A 479 -45.15 -36.99 -33.13
C VAL A 479 -46.56 -36.44 -33.35
N LYS A 480 -47.30 -37.04 -34.27
CA LYS A 480 -48.69 -36.68 -34.61
C LYS A 480 -49.61 -37.79 -34.13
N ARG A 481 -50.50 -37.50 -33.16
CA ARG A 481 -51.36 -38.52 -32.51
C ARG A 481 -52.13 -39.34 -33.56
N PHE A 482 -52.09 -40.67 -33.42
CA PHE A 482 -52.65 -41.65 -34.37
C PHE A 482 -51.94 -41.72 -35.73
N TYR A 483 -50.72 -41.22 -35.87
CA TYR A 483 -49.89 -41.42 -37.07
C TYR A 483 -48.47 -41.84 -36.70
N ARG A 484 -47.93 -42.81 -37.44
CA ARG A 484 -46.49 -43.07 -37.55
C ARG A 484 -45.90 -42.11 -38.60
N ALA A 485 -44.71 -41.57 -38.36
CA ALA A 485 -44.09 -40.60 -39.26
C ALA A 485 -42.70 -41.03 -39.77
N ALA A 486 -42.36 -40.67 -41.00
CA ALA A 486 -41.06 -40.94 -41.63
C ALA A 486 -40.67 -39.83 -42.62
N TRP A 487 -39.38 -39.65 -42.91
CA TRP A 487 -38.93 -38.76 -43.98
C TRP A 487 -39.11 -39.46 -45.33
N GLU A 488 -39.44 -38.70 -46.38
CA GLU A 488 -39.37 -39.20 -47.76
C GLU A 488 -37.93 -39.59 -48.13
N GLU A 489 -37.76 -40.48 -49.12
CA GLU A 489 -36.44 -40.95 -49.55
C GLU A 489 -35.64 -39.82 -50.23
N TYR A 490 -34.43 -39.52 -49.72
CA TYR A 490 -33.62 -38.40 -50.20
C TYR A 490 -32.11 -38.69 -50.24
N SER A 491 -31.36 -37.91 -51.03
CA SER A 491 -29.90 -37.87 -51.07
C SER A 491 -29.41 -36.43 -51.28
N LEU A 492 -28.23 -36.06 -50.78
CA LEU A 492 -27.75 -34.66 -50.83
C LEU A 492 -27.36 -34.25 -52.26
N GLU A 493 -27.95 -33.16 -52.75
CA GLU A 493 -27.81 -32.73 -54.16
C GLU A 493 -26.64 -31.77 -54.44
N PHE A 494 -25.96 -31.26 -53.41
CA PHE A 494 -24.94 -30.19 -53.52
C PHE A 494 -25.48 -28.93 -54.23
N THR A 495 -26.74 -28.59 -53.92
CA THR A 495 -27.42 -27.37 -54.36
C THR A 495 -27.82 -26.54 -53.14
N SER A 496 -28.16 -25.27 -53.34
CA SER A 496 -28.76 -24.44 -52.29
C SER A 496 -30.28 -24.49 -52.41
N GLY A 497 -30.95 -24.99 -51.37
CA GLY A 497 -32.42 -25.02 -51.29
C GLY A 497 -33.07 -26.35 -51.64
N GLN A 498 -32.37 -27.48 -51.50
CA GLN A 498 -32.99 -28.81 -51.52
C GLN A 498 -34.07 -28.90 -50.42
N VAL A 499 -35.16 -29.64 -50.65
CA VAL A 499 -36.25 -29.85 -49.67
C VAL A 499 -36.54 -31.35 -49.48
N VAL A 500 -36.80 -31.76 -48.25
CA VAL A 500 -37.19 -33.11 -47.83
C VAL A 500 -38.43 -33.01 -46.91
N ASN A 501 -39.48 -33.76 -47.20
CA ASN A 501 -40.78 -33.70 -46.53
C ASN A 501 -41.05 -34.93 -45.63
N ALA A 502 -41.82 -34.74 -44.56
CA ALA A 502 -42.25 -35.83 -43.69
C ALA A 502 -43.63 -36.42 -44.11
N GLU A 503 -43.71 -37.74 -44.19
CA GLU A 503 -44.91 -38.53 -44.44
C GLU A 503 -45.54 -39.03 -43.13
N TYR A 504 -46.88 -39.11 -43.07
CA TYR A 504 -47.64 -39.53 -41.88
C TYR A 504 -48.67 -40.62 -42.21
N THR A 505 -48.58 -41.79 -41.57
CA THR A 505 -49.43 -42.98 -41.81
C THR A 505 -50.29 -43.32 -40.59
N PRO A 506 -51.64 -43.44 -40.69
CA PRO A 506 -52.52 -43.69 -39.54
C PRO A 506 -52.27 -45.01 -38.79
N ILE A 507 -52.42 -45.00 -37.46
CA ILE A 507 -52.28 -46.16 -36.54
C ILE A 507 -53.32 -46.16 -35.40
N SER A 508 -53.52 -47.31 -34.74
CA SER A 508 -54.38 -47.50 -33.56
C SER A 508 -53.61 -48.09 -32.37
N TYR A 509 -54.05 -47.77 -31.14
CA TYR A 509 -53.37 -48.11 -29.89
C TYR A 509 -54.27 -48.95 -28.98
N THR A 510 -53.69 -49.92 -28.27
CA THR A 510 -54.36 -50.65 -27.17
C THR A 510 -53.70 -50.34 -25.84
N ILE A 511 -54.48 -50.23 -24.77
CA ILE A 511 -54.03 -49.87 -23.42
C ILE A 511 -54.55 -50.89 -22.42
N ASP A 512 -53.64 -51.52 -21.70
CA ASP A 512 -53.91 -52.52 -20.67
C ASP A 512 -53.65 -51.92 -19.28
N TYR A 513 -54.66 -51.97 -18.40
CA TYR A 513 -54.59 -51.42 -17.05
C TYR A 513 -54.38 -52.53 -16.02
N TYR A 514 -53.50 -52.30 -15.04
CA TYR A 514 -53.09 -53.30 -14.04
C TYR A 514 -53.10 -52.73 -12.61
N ALA A 515 -53.78 -53.37 -11.66
CA ALA A 515 -53.77 -53.00 -10.25
C ALA A 515 -53.29 -54.18 -9.38
N ASP A 516 -52.40 -53.89 -8.42
CA ASP A 516 -51.75 -54.90 -7.56
C ASP A 516 -51.11 -56.08 -8.33
N GLY A 517 -50.72 -55.87 -9.59
CA GLY A 517 -50.11 -56.86 -10.48
C GLY A 517 -51.10 -57.64 -11.37
N GLU A 518 -52.41 -57.49 -11.16
CA GLU A 518 -53.44 -58.15 -11.99
C GLU A 518 -54.02 -57.19 -13.02
N LYS A 519 -54.34 -57.71 -14.22
CA LYS A 519 -54.93 -56.93 -15.31
C LYS A 519 -56.41 -56.65 -15.03
N THR A 520 -56.77 -55.38 -14.91
CA THR A 520 -58.14 -54.95 -14.58
C THR A 520 -58.99 -54.59 -15.79
N GLU A 521 -58.40 -54.01 -16.84
CA GLU A 521 -59.14 -53.54 -18.03
C GLU A 521 -58.26 -53.46 -19.29
N THR A 522 -58.89 -53.45 -20.47
CA THR A 522 -58.25 -53.13 -21.76
C THR A 522 -59.13 -52.14 -22.53
N LYS A 523 -58.52 -51.13 -23.16
CA LYS A 523 -59.19 -50.21 -24.09
C LYS A 523 -58.39 -50.03 -25.37
N THR A 524 -59.06 -49.84 -26.51
CA THR A 524 -58.43 -49.59 -27.81
C THR A 524 -58.90 -48.25 -28.37
N TYR A 525 -58.01 -47.49 -28.99
CA TYR A 525 -58.25 -46.14 -29.51
C TYR A 525 -57.66 -45.96 -30.91
N SER A 526 -58.34 -45.17 -31.73
CA SER A 526 -58.06 -44.89 -33.14
C SER A 526 -58.35 -43.43 -33.46
N ILE A 527 -57.95 -42.96 -34.65
CA ILE A 527 -58.20 -41.58 -35.10
C ILE A 527 -59.68 -41.18 -35.15
N SER A 528 -60.60 -42.14 -35.20
CA SER A 528 -62.06 -41.93 -35.14
C SER A 528 -62.63 -41.77 -33.74
N ASP A 529 -61.87 -42.06 -32.68
CA ASP A 529 -62.35 -42.02 -31.29
C ASP A 529 -62.20 -40.62 -30.70
N GLY A 530 -63.31 -39.86 -30.72
CA GLY A 530 -63.32 -38.45 -30.33
C GLY A 530 -63.13 -38.17 -28.84
N ASP A 531 -63.47 -39.12 -27.96
CA ASP A 531 -63.35 -38.99 -26.51
C ASP A 531 -62.45 -40.09 -25.93
N TYR A 532 -61.46 -39.69 -25.13
CA TYR A 532 -60.51 -40.57 -24.46
C TYR A 532 -60.61 -40.34 -22.95
N ALA A 533 -60.76 -41.43 -22.18
CA ALA A 533 -60.80 -41.41 -20.72
C ALA A 533 -60.28 -42.73 -20.12
N ASP A 534 -59.41 -42.61 -19.12
CA ASP A 534 -58.95 -43.72 -18.28
C ASP A 534 -60.12 -44.29 -17.44
N PRO A 535 -60.09 -45.58 -17.05
CA PRO A 535 -61.04 -46.14 -16.09
C PRO A 535 -60.77 -45.67 -14.66
N ALA A 536 -61.72 -45.89 -13.76
CA ALA A 536 -61.55 -45.56 -12.34
C ALA A 536 -60.50 -46.48 -11.68
N VAL A 537 -59.57 -45.89 -10.92
CA VAL A 537 -58.51 -46.64 -10.22
C VAL A 537 -59.10 -47.39 -9.02
N PRO A 538 -58.82 -48.71 -8.87
CA PRO A 538 -59.22 -49.47 -7.68
C PRO A 538 -58.76 -48.81 -6.38
N GLN A 539 -59.59 -48.89 -5.33
CA GLN A 539 -59.34 -48.24 -4.04
C GLN A 539 -58.81 -49.24 -3.00
N LYS A 540 -57.79 -48.83 -2.23
CA LYS A 540 -57.09 -49.67 -1.26
C LYS A 540 -57.07 -49.00 0.12
N LYS A 541 -57.62 -49.65 1.15
CA LYS A 541 -57.77 -49.05 2.50
C LYS A 541 -56.40 -48.65 3.05
N GLY A 542 -56.28 -47.39 3.50
CA GLY A 542 -55.02 -46.84 4.03
C GLY A 542 -54.07 -46.28 2.95
N TYR A 543 -54.49 -46.22 1.68
CA TYR A 543 -53.71 -45.64 0.58
C TYR A 543 -54.58 -44.69 -0.26
N THR A 544 -53.93 -43.74 -0.93
CA THR A 544 -54.47 -43.03 -2.10
C THR A 544 -54.00 -43.74 -3.37
N ALA A 545 -54.78 -43.69 -4.45
CA ALA A 545 -54.52 -44.44 -5.68
C ALA A 545 -54.63 -43.56 -6.93
N LYS A 546 -53.70 -43.71 -7.87
CA LYS A 546 -53.76 -43.13 -9.23
C LYS A 546 -53.20 -44.11 -10.27
N TRP A 547 -53.57 -43.97 -11.54
CA TRP A 547 -52.79 -44.61 -12.63
C TRP A 547 -51.42 -43.92 -12.75
N GLU A 548 -50.40 -44.65 -13.19
CA GLU A 548 -49.14 -44.05 -13.61
C GLU A 548 -49.29 -43.23 -14.91
N GLU A 549 -48.33 -42.36 -15.17
CA GLU A 549 -48.33 -41.50 -16.37
C GLU A 549 -47.76 -42.28 -17.56
N TYR A 550 -48.45 -42.21 -18.70
CA TYR A 550 -48.03 -42.89 -19.94
C TYR A 550 -48.17 -41.97 -21.16
N ARG A 551 -47.56 -42.36 -22.28
CA ARG A 551 -47.57 -41.61 -23.54
C ARG A 551 -47.91 -42.51 -24.71
N PHE A 552 -48.50 -41.93 -25.75
CA PHE A 552 -48.68 -42.58 -27.04
C PHE A 552 -47.36 -42.51 -27.82
N GLU A 553 -46.58 -43.58 -27.75
CA GLU A 553 -45.37 -43.77 -28.56
C GLU A 553 -45.67 -44.61 -29.81
N ASP A 554 -44.67 -44.90 -30.62
CA ASP A 554 -44.79 -45.56 -31.93
C ASP A 554 -45.04 -47.10 -31.84
N VAL A 555 -45.70 -47.53 -30.75
CA VAL A 555 -45.99 -48.92 -30.36
C VAL A 555 -47.50 -49.16 -30.26
N GLU A 556 -47.95 -50.35 -30.66
CA GLU A 556 -49.39 -50.67 -30.78
C GLU A 556 -50.07 -51.01 -29.44
N THR A 557 -49.30 -51.24 -28.36
CA THR A 557 -49.84 -51.60 -27.04
C THR A 557 -49.05 -50.93 -25.91
N ILE A 558 -49.78 -50.36 -24.94
CA ILE A 558 -49.29 -49.67 -23.75
C ILE A 558 -49.80 -50.43 -22.52
N SER A 559 -48.98 -50.58 -21.48
CA SER A 559 -49.41 -51.08 -20.17
C SER A 559 -49.34 -49.97 -19.12
N VAL A 560 -50.31 -49.93 -18.21
CA VAL A 560 -50.51 -48.85 -17.23
C VAL A 560 -50.81 -49.43 -15.86
N HIS A 561 -49.96 -49.16 -14.88
CA HIS A 561 -50.06 -49.71 -13.52
C HIS A 561 -50.68 -48.70 -12.53
N ALA A 562 -51.43 -49.21 -11.55
CA ALA A 562 -51.95 -48.44 -10.44
C ALA A 562 -50.87 -48.19 -9.37
N VAL A 563 -50.68 -46.93 -8.99
CA VAL A 563 -49.76 -46.47 -7.95
C VAL A 563 -50.54 -46.20 -6.68
N TYR A 564 -50.19 -46.90 -5.60
CA TYR A 564 -50.76 -46.72 -4.26
C TYR A 564 -49.77 -46.02 -3.32
N THR A 565 -50.21 -44.95 -2.67
CA THR A 565 -49.41 -44.16 -1.71
C THR A 565 -50.04 -44.22 -0.32
N PRO A 566 -49.34 -44.70 0.73
CA PRO A 566 -49.88 -44.78 2.09
C PRO A 566 -50.40 -43.44 2.60
N ILE A 567 -51.50 -43.48 3.35
CA ILE A 567 -52.03 -42.34 4.09
C ILE A 567 -51.37 -42.33 5.48
N GLU A 568 -50.80 -41.20 5.86
CA GLU A 568 -50.31 -40.96 7.22
C GLU A 568 -51.45 -40.51 8.14
N TYR A 569 -51.41 -41.01 9.38
CA TYR A 569 -52.35 -40.73 10.46
C TYR A 569 -51.58 -40.28 11.71
N THR A 570 -52.23 -39.54 12.61
CA THR A 570 -51.60 -38.91 13.78
C THR A 570 -52.22 -39.39 15.10
N VAL A 571 -51.35 -39.76 16.05
CA VAL A 571 -51.69 -40.07 17.44
C VAL A 571 -51.27 -38.89 18.31
N THR A 572 -52.22 -38.26 19.01
CA THR A 572 -52.00 -37.05 19.80
C THR A 572 -52.15 -37.36 21.29
N PHE A 573 -51.05 -37.32 22.05
CA PHE A 573 -51.05 -37.57 23.49
C PHE A 573 -51.31 -36.26 24.25
N GLU A 574 -52.29 -36.20 25.15
CA GLU A 574 -52.70 -34.98 25.86
C GLU A 574 -52.82 -35.15 27.38
N ALA A 575 -52.24 -34.24 28.15
CA ALA A 575 -52.33 -34.23 29.60
C ALA A 575 -52.83 -32.87 30.11
N ASP A 576 -53.77 -32.88 31.06
CA ASP A 576 -54.41 -31.67 31.61
C ASP A 576 -54.87 -30.67 30.51
N GLY A 577 -55.44 -31.19 29.42
CA GLY A 577 -55.95 -30.40 28.29
C GLY A 577 -54.88 -29.78 27.39
N LYS A 578 -53.65 -30.32 27.40
CA LYS A 578 -52.54 -29.88 26.55
C LYS A 578 -51.89 -31.05 25.83
N THR A 579 -51.62 -30.88 24.54
CA THR A 579 -50.80 -31.81 23.76
C THR A 579 -49.39 -31.93 24.33
N VAL A 580 -49.00 -33.15 24.68
CA VAL A 580 -47.68 -33.56 25.16
C VAL A 580 -46.81 -34.02 23.99
N ALA A 581 -47.37 -34.80 23.06
CA ALA A 581 -46.72 -35.19 21.81
C ALA A 581 -47.75 -35.48 20.72
N ALA A 582 -47.32 -35.41 19.46
CA ALA A 582 -48.04 -35.95 18.32
C ALA A 582 -47.08 -36.86 17.53
N VAL A 583 -47.50 -38.09 17.22
CA VAL A 583 -46.70 -39.10 16.54
C VAL A 583 -47.44 -39.61 15.31
N THR A 584 -46.79 -39.63 14.15
CA THR A 584 -47.40 -40.13 12.91
C THR A 584 -47.14 -41.63 12.70
N TYR A 585 -48.07 -42.29 12.02
CA TYR A 585 -47.97 -43.69 11.60
C TYR A 585 -48.74 -43.89 10.28
N ASN A 586 -48.58 -45.04 9.63
CA ASN A 586 -49.40 -45.41 8.47
C ASN A 586 -49.74 -46.92 8.49
N TYR A 587 -50.45 -47.42 7.47
CA TYR A 587 -50.85 -48.83 7.46
C TYR A 587 -49.70 -49.81 7.22
N ASP A 588 -48.58 -49.37 6.62
CA ASP A 588 -47.36 -50.18 6.46
C ASP A 588 -46.52 -50.23 7.74
N ASN A 589 -46.54 -49.16 8.54
CA ASN A 589 -45.83 -49.06 9.81
C ASN A 589 -46.69 -48.44 10.92
N LYS A 590 -47.13 -49.30 11.85
CA LYS A 590 -47.90 -48.93 13.06
C LYS A 590 -47.04 -48.88 14.34
N ASN A 591 -45.72 -48.94 14.24
CA ASN A 591 -44.84 -48.90 15.40
C ASN A 591 -44.61 -47.45 15.86
N ILE A 592 -45.22 -47.05 16.97
CA ILE A 592 -45.04 -45.73 17.60
C ILE A 592 -44.39 -45.85 18.98
N VAL A 593 -43.83 -44.75 19.48
CA VAL A 593 -43.25 -44.67 20.82
C VAL A 593 -44.04 -43.65 21.63
N GLU A 594 -44.57 -44.07 22.78
CA GLU A 594 -45.32 -43.20 23.68
C GLU A 594 -44.38 -42.20 24.39
N PRO A 595 -44.80 -40.94 24.56
CA PRO A 595 -44.09 -39.99 25.42
C PRO A 595 -44.23 -40.38 26.90
N ALA A 596 -43.30 -39.92 27.74
CA ALA A 596 -43.50 -39.99 29.19
C ALA A 596 -44.73 -39.16 29.60
N VAL A 597 -45.57 -39.71 30.49
CA VAL A 597 -46.69 -38.97 31.07
C VAL A 597 -46.13 -37.82 31.92
N PRO A 598 -46.58 -36.57 31.75
CA PRO A 598 -46.07 -35.46 32.56
C PRO A 598 -46.33 -35.67 34.06
N GLU A 599 -45.38 -35.25 34.89
CA GLU A 599 -45.55 -35.33 36.34
C GLU A 599 -46.59 -34.32 36.84
N LYS A 600 -47.51 -34.78 37.69
CA LYS A 600 -48.51 -33.94 38.37
C LYS A 600 -48.36 -34.12 39.87
N ARG A 601 -48.05 -33.03 40.58
CA ARG A 601 -47.68 -33.08 42.00
C ARG A 601 -48.80 -33.72 42.83
N TYR A 602 -48.45 -34.74 43.61
CA TYR A 602 -49.36 -35.59 44.40
C TYR A 602 -50.28 -36.52 43.58
N TYR A 603 -49.97 -36.80 42.32
CA TYR A 603 -50.67 -37.81 41.50
C TYR A 603 -49.69 -38.75 40.78
N GLU A 604 -50.12 -39.98 40.54
CA GLU A 604 -49.49 -40.91 39.58
C GLU A 604 -50.26 -40.85 38.24
N GLY A 605 -49.55 -40.87 37.11
CA GLY A 605 -50.12 -40.67 35.77
C GLY A 605 -49.89 -41.84 34.82
N ALA A 606 -50.89 -42.15 33.99
CA ALA A 606 -50.84 -43.16 32.91
C ALA A 606 -51.59 -42.67 31.66
N TRP A 607 -51.22 -43.13 30.45
CA TRP A 607 -52.04 -42.93 29.24
C TRP A 607 -53.25 -43.86 29.23
N GLU A 608 -54.37 -43.43 28.64
CA GLU A 608 -55.52 -44.31 28.36
C GLU A 608 -55.26 -45.29 27.21
N GLU A 609 -56.04 -46.37 27.10
CA GLU A 609 -55.90 -47.36 26.02
C GLU A 609 -56.44 -46.82 24.68
N TYR A 610 -55.72 -47.07 23.57
CA TYR A 610 -56.06 -46.57 22.23
C TYR A 610 -55.75 -47.58 21.10
N ALA A 611 -56.25 -47.30 19.89
CA ALA A 611 -56.08 -48.17 18.72
C ALA A 611 -55.71 -47.37 17.46
N LEU A 612 -54.83 -47.94 16.63
CA LEU A 612 -54.24 -47.31 15.45
C LEU A 612 -55.03 -47.61 14.16
N GLU A 613 -56.22 -47.01 14.02
CA GLU A 613 -57.08 -47.17 12.82
C GLU A 613 -57.28 -45.90 11.97
N GLY A 614 -57.04 -44.72 12.55
CA GLY A 614 -57.01 -43.40 11.92
C GLY A 614 -56.38 -42.37 12.86
N ASP A 615 -56.65 -41.07 12.67
CA ASP A 615 -56.23 -40.05 13.64
C ASP A 615 -56.91 -40.28 15.00
N VAL A 616 -56.16 -40.20 16.10
CA VAL A 616 -56.64 -40.48 17.46
C VAL A 616 -55.98 -39.58 18.50
N THR A 617 -56.71 -39.23 19.56
CA THR A 617 -56.22 -38.50 20.72
C THR A 617 -56.23 -39.42 21.94
N VAL A 618 -55.19 -39.35 22.76
CA VAL A 618 -54.91 -40.23 23.91
C VAL A 618 -54.65 -39.38 25.15
N THR A 619 -55.50 -39.51 26.17
CA THR A 619 -55.50 -38.64 27.35
C THR A 619 -54.71 -39.26 28.51
N ALA A 620 -54.00 -38.42 29.28
CA ALA A 620 -53.38 -38.82 30.54
C ALA A 620 -54.41 -38.85 31.68
N VAL A 621 -54.45 -39.97 32.40
CA VAL A 621 -55.27 -40.21 33.59
C VAL A 621 -54.39 -40.07 34.83
N TYR A 622 -54.80 -39.24 35.79
CA TYR A 622 -54.07 -38.97 37.03
C TYR A 622 -54.82 -39.48 38.26
N THR A 623 -54.13 -40.24 39.13
CA THR A 623 -54.68 -40.81 40.37
C THR A 623 -53.98 -40.21 41.59
N PRO A 624 -54.69 -39.65 42.59
CA PRO A 624 -54.06 -38.98 43.72
C PRO A 624 -53.29 -39.94 44.64
N VAL A 625 -52.12 -39.51 45.10
CA VAL A 625 -51.26 -40.24 46.05
C VAL A 625 -51.85 -40.13 47.45
N ILE A 626 -51.89 -41.26 48.17
CA ILE A 626 -52.48 -41.38 49.51
C ILE A 626 -51.38 -41.43 50.58
N TYR A 627 -51.42 -40.48 51.50
CA TYR A 627 -50.55 -40.31 52.65
C TYR A 627 -51.24 -40.76 53.95
N THR A 628 -50.48 -40.83 55.04
CA THR A 628 -50.92 -41.45 56.31
C THR A 628 -50.42 -40.67 57.53
N VAL A 629 -51.34 -40.24 58.39
CA VAL A 629 -51.08 -39.61 59.69
C VAL A 629 -51.18 -40.66 60.80
N THR A 630 -50.16 -40.79 61.64
CA THR A 630 -50.16 -41.72 62.79
C THR A 630 -50.21 -40.96 64.12
N TYR A 631 -51.22 -41.22 64.95
CA TYR A 631 -51.38 -40.57 66.26
C TYR A 631 -50.84 -41.46 67.39
N MET A 632 -50.04 -40.89 68.29
CA MET A 632 -49.24 -41.60 69.30
C MET A 632 -49.38 -41.01 70.71
N ALA A 633 -49.80 -41.78 71.69
CA ALA A 633 -49.90 -41.35 73.09
C ALA A 633 -49.06 -42.26 74.01
N ASP A 634 -48.20 -41.66 74.85
CA ASP A 634 -47.27 -42.38 75.74
C ASP A 634 -46.50 -43.52 75.03
N GLY A 635 -46.06 -43.27 73.79
CA GLY A 635 -45.31 -44.22 72.97
C GLY A 635 -46.13 -45.34 72.32
N LYS A 636 -47.47 -45.30 72.38
CA LYS A 636 -48.37 -46.28 71.74
C LYS A 636 -49.26 -45.62 70.70
N LYS A 637 -49.57 -46.35 69.63
CA LYS A 637 -50.48 -45.90 68.58
C LYS A 637 -51.91 -45.77 69.10
N ALA A 638 -52.45 -44.56 69.01
CA ALA A 638 -53.82 -44.20 69.36
C ALA A 638 -54.74 -44.22 68.14
N GLY A 639 -54.22 -43.92 66.94
CA GLY A 639 -55.00 -43.92 65.70
C GLY A 639 -54.13 -43.82 64.44
N GLU A 640 -54.78 -43.96 63.29
CA GLU A 640 -54.22 -43.69 61.97
C GLU A 640 -55.33 -43.09 61.10
N VAL A 641 -54.99 -42.08 60.30
CA VAL A 641 -55.86 -41.53 59.27
C VAL A 641 -55.11 -41.48 57.95
N LYS A 642 -55.82 -41.73 56.84
CA LYS A 642 -55.29 -41.60 55.49
C LYS A 642 -55.86 -40.35 54.84
N TYR A 643 -55.04 -39.68 54.04
CA TYR A 643 -55.41 -38.43 53.38
C TYR A 643 -54.69 -38.28 52.04
N SER A 644 -55.20 -37.44 51.16
CA SER A 644 -54.61 -37.11 49.86
C SER A 644 -54.85 -35.63 49.54
N VAL A 645 -54.30 -35.13 48.44
CA VAL A 645 -54.56 -33.74 48.01
C VAL A 645 -56.06 -33.45 47.73
N GLU A 646 -56.85 -34.49 47.45
CA GLU A 646 -58.30 -34.37 47.20
C GLU A 646 -59.17 -34.65 48.43
N ASP A 647 -58.61 -35.30 49.46
CA ASP A 647 -59.32 -35.77 50.65
C ASP A 647 -58.43 -35.59 51.89
N TYR A 648 -58.50 -34.42 52.52
CA TYR A 648 -57.62 -33.98 53.62
C TYR A 648 -58.34 -33.35 54.81
N ASP A 649 -59.68 -33.37 54.81
CA ASP A 649 -60.50 -32.90 55.93
C ASP A 649 -61.01 -34.13 56.69
N PHE A 650 -60.46 -34.38 57.89
CA PHE A 650 -60.73 -35.57 58.68
C PHE A 650 -60.67 -35.29 60.18
N ASP A 651 -61.50 -35.99 60.95
CA ASP A 651 -61.49 -35.90 62.41
C ASP A 651 -60.24 -36.54 63.02
N GLU A 652 -59.54 -35.81 63.88
CA GLU A 652 -58.47 -36.36 64.70
C GLU A 652 -59.02 -37.39 65.71
N PRO A 653 -58.32 -38.51 65.97
CA PRO A 653 -58.75 -39.47 67.00
C PRO A 653 -58.73 -38.81 68.38
N ALA A 654 -59.69 -39.17 69.23
CA ALA A 654 -59.75 -38.61 70.59
C ALA A 654 -58.46 -38.91 71.39
N VAL A 655 -57.88 -37.87 72.01
CA VAL A 655 -56.69 -38.00 72.86
C VAL A 655 -56.99 -38.97 74.01
N PRO A 656 -56.19 -40.03 74.22
CA PRO A 656 -56.40 -40.96 75.33
C PRO A 656 -56.39 -40.26 76.69
N LYS A 657 -57.18 -40.76 77.65
CA LYS A 657 -57.22 -40.19 79.01
C LYS A 657 -56.03 -40.67 79.84
N LYS A 658 -55.50 -39.78 80.69
CA LYS A 658 -54.39 -40.05 81.60
C LYS A 658 -54.71 -39.45 82.98
N ASP A 659 -54.80 -40.30 84.00
CA ASP A 659 -55.30 -39.88 85.31
C ASP A 659 -54.49 -38.74 85.94
N GLY A 660 -55.19 -37.68 86.35
CA GLY A 660 -54.59 -36.46 86.88
C GLY A 660 -54.03 -35.49 85.84
N TYR A 661 -54.16 -35.79 84.53
CA TYR A 661 -53.70 -34.94 83.43
C TYR A 661 -54.81 -34.65 82.40
N THR A 662 -54.79 -33.45 81.84
CA THR A 662 -55.50 -33.09 80.61
C THR A 662 -54.56 -33.26 79.43
N GLY A 663 -54.98 -34.00 78.39
CA GLY A 663 -54.20 -34.24 77.18
C GLY A 663 -54.68 -33.41 75.98
N LYS A 664 -53.75 -32.97 75.13
CA LYS A 664 -54.02 -32.49 73.76
C LYS A 664 -53.05 -33.16 72.77
N TRP A 665 -53.39 -33.20 71.48
CA TRP A 665 -52.37 -33.48 70.47
C TRP A 665 -51.36 -32.33 70.38
N GLU A 666 -50.13 -32.62 69.97
CA GLU A 666 -49.17 -31.58 69.61
C GLU A 666 -49.62 -30.83 68.36
N ASP A 667 -49.20 -29.57 68.25
CA ASP A 667 -49.58 -28.70 67.15
C ASP A 667 -48.87 -29.19 65.87
N HIS A 668 -49.61 -29.49 64.80
CA HIS A 668 -49.10 -30.15 63.59
C HIS A 668 -49.79 -29.64 62.32
N GLU A 669 -49.17 -29.90 61.15
CA GLU A 669 -49.69 -29.51 59.82
C GLU A 669 -49.65 -30.72 58.86
N PHE A 670 -50.68 -30.86 58.02
CA PHE A 670 -50.80 -31.96 57.05
C PHE A 670 -50.18 -31.56 55.70
N LEU A 671 -48.88 -31.76 55.53
CA LEU A 671 -48.12 -31.29 54.36
C LEU A 671 -48.10 -32.26 53.15
N PHE A 672 -49.10 -33.14 53.04
CA PHE A 672 -49.19 -34.21 52.04
C PHE A 672 -47.96 -35.14 52.06
N GLU A 673 -47.61 -35.56 53.28
CA GLU A 673 -46.59 -36.56 53.59
C GLU A 673 -47.04 -37.45 54.76
N ASN A 674 -46.30 -38.53 55.02
CA ASN A 674 -46.58 -39.40 56.15
C ASN A 674 -46.00 -38.80 57.45
N ILE A 675 -46.86 -38.38 58.37
CA ILE A 675 -46.46 -37.73 59.63
C ILE A 675 -46.85 -38.56 60.87
N THR A 676 -46.26 -38.22 62.01
CA THR A 676 -46.62 -38.78 63.32
C THR A 676 -46.89 -37.64 64.31
N VAL A 677 -48.02 -37.71 65.03
CA VAL A 677 -48.51 -36.67 65.95
C VAL A 677 -48.62 -37.25 67.35
N ASN A 678 -48.02 -36.59 68.34
CA ASN A 678 -47.90 -37.09 69.71
C ASN A 678 -48.83 -36.38 70.71
N ALA A 679 -49.31 -37.10 71.73
CA ALA A 679 -50.13 -36.52 72.80
C ALA A 679 -49.28 -35.85 73.89
N VAL A 680 -49.63 -34.61 74.25
CA VAL A 680 -49.02 -33.79 75.29
C VAL A 680 -49.97 -33.67 76.49
N TYR A 681 -49.48 -33.93 77.70
CA TYR A 681 -50.29 -34.01 78.92
C TYR A 681 -49.86 -33.00 79.99
N VAL A 682 -50.82 -32.29 80.59
CA VAL A 682 -50.60 -31.27 81.66
C VAL A 682 -51.46 -31.59 82.88
N LYS A 683 -50.91 -31.45 84.10
CA LYS A 683 -51.56 -31.84 85.36
C LYS A 683 -52.67 -30.86 85.78
N SER A 684 -53.80 -31.35 86.29
CA SER A 684 -55.00 -30.55 86.62
C SER A 684 -55.17 -30.29 88.14
N GLU A 685 -55.75 -29.16 88.54
CA GLU A 685 -56.01 -28.79 89.95
C GLU A 685 -57.48 -28.40 90.23
N THR A 686 -58.01 -28.83 91.40
CA THR A 686 -59.34 -28.55 92.03
C THR A 686 -60.52 -29.49 91.63
N PRO A 687 -61.38 -29.97 92.58
CA PRO A 687 -62.36 -31.05 92.34
C PRO A 687 -63.85 -30.64 92.28
N ALA A 688 -64.74 -31.63 92.02
CA ALA A 688 -66.13 -31.47 91.60
C ALA A 688 -67.23 -31.53 92.71
N GLU A 689 -68.45 -31.10 92.35
CA GLU A 689 -69.73 -31.25 93.07
C GLU A 689 -70.85 -31.75 92.11
N PRO A 690 -72.01 -32.26 92.58
CA PRO A 690 -72.48 -33.57 92.10
C PRO A 690 -73.91 -33.65 91.50
N ASP A 691 -74.25 -34.87 91.05
CA ASP A 691 -75.48 -35.31 90.35
C ASP A 691 -76.83 -34.98 91.00
N SER A 692 -77.87 -34.87 90.13
CA SER A 692 -79.24 -35.27 90.47
C SER A 692 -79.97 -35.85 89.25
N SER A 693 -80.75 -36.91 89.48
CA SER A 693 -81.39 -37.74 88.46
C SER A 693 -82.83 -37.31 88.13
N ASP A 694 -83.32 -37.65 86.93
CA ASP A 694 -84.32 -38.71 86.74
C ASP A 694 -84.79 -38.78 85.27
N ALA A 695 -85.29 -39.96 84.86
CA ALA A 695 -85.69 -40.26 83.49
C ALA A 695 -87.12 -40.79 83.41
N ASP A 696 -87.92 -40.26 82.48
CA ASP A 696 -88.98 -40.97 81.75
C ASP A 696 -89.43 -40.17 80.50
N GLY A 697 -90.08 -40.81 79.52
CA GLY A 697 -91.14 -40.13 78.77
C GLY A 697 -90.93 -39.65 77.32
N GLY A 698 -90.30 -40.46 76.46
CA GLY A 698 -90.80 -40.80 75.10
C GLY A 698 -91.17 -39.76 74.01
N ASP A 699 -90.65 -40.03 72.80
CA ASP A 699 -91.22 -39.75 71.46
C ASP A 699 -91.36 -38.30 70.91
N LYS A 700 -91.06 -38.01 69.62
CA LYS A 700 -90.27 -38.70 68.57
C LYS A 700 -90.10 -37.72 67.39
N LYS A 701 -88.89 -37.47 66.87
CA LYS A 701 -88.72 -36.84 65.53
C LYS A 701 -87.38 -37.17 64.86
N ARG A 702 -87.50 -37.78 63.66
CA ARG A 702 -86.60 -37.74 62.48
C ARG A 702 -85.12 -38.16 62.65
N GLY A 703 -84.75 -39.24 61.96
CA GLY A 703 -83.33 -39.57 61.72
C GLY A 703 -82.96 -41.02 61.37
N CYS A 704 -83.83 -41.84 60.75
CA CYS A 704 -83.36 -43.10 60.15
C CYS A 704 -82.59 -42.76 58.85
N SER A 705 -81.34 -43.19 58.64
CA SER A 705 -80.80 -44.58 58.66
C SER A 705 -81.34 -45.41 57.49
N SER A 706 -80.56 -46.24 56.79
CA SER A 706 -79.17 -46.70 57.00
C SER A 706 -78.66 -47.50 55.78
N SER A 707 -77.34 -47.76 55.75
CA SER A 707 -76.69 -48.86 54.99
C SER A 707 -76.62 -48.70 53.45
N VAL A 708 -75.45 -48.56 52.79
CA VAL A 708 -74.39 -49.60 52.62
C VAL A 708 -75.04 -50.91 52.11
N GLU A 709 -74.89 -51.36 50.86
CA GLU A 709 -73.63 -51.78 50.22
C GLU A 709 -73.78 -52.07 48.68
N LYS A 710 -72.70 -51.82 47.91
CA LYS A 710 -72.18 -52.62 46.75
C LYS A 710 -73.07 -53.14 45.58
N ILE A 711 -72.79 -52.68 44.33
CA ILE A 711 -72.08 -53.43 43.24
C ILE A 711 -72.13 -52.75 41.84
N ALA A 712 -70.95 -52.67 41.22
CA ALA A 712 -70.55 -52.55 39.79
C ALA A 712 -71.42 -51.88 38.68
N PRO A 713 -70.78 -51.09 37.77
CA PRO A 713 -71.36 -50.65 36.51
C PRO A 713 -70.99 -51.56 35.32
N ILE A 714 -71.84 -51.63 34.29
CA ILE A 714 -71.46 -52.07 32.93
C ILE A 714 -72.09 -51.11 31.90
N LEU A 715 -71.20 -50.46 31.14
CA LEU A 715 -71.24 -50.19 29.69
C LEU A 715 -72.60 -50.04 28.98
N THR A 716 -72.78 -48.94 28.23
CA THR A 716 -72.81 -48.96 26.73
C THR A 716 -73.06 -47.54 26.19
N VAL A 717 -72.16 -47.05 25.34
CA VAL A 717 -72.36 -45.82 24.53
C VAL A 717 -73.16 -46.17 23.27
N ALA A 718 -74.11 -45.31 22.89
CA ALA A 718 -74.82 -45.40 21.62
C ALA A 718 -74.64 -44.10 20.82
N ILE A 719 -74.00 -44.21 19.64
CA ILE A 719 -73.78 -43.12 18.68
C ILE A 719 -74.96 -43.07 17.69
N VAL A 720 -75.57 -41.90 17.47
CA VAL A 720 -76.27 -41.58 16.21
C VAL A 720 -76.09 -40.10 15.81
N VAL A 721 -75.16 -39.87 14.88
CA VAL A 721 -75.27 -39.07 13.64
C VAL A 721 -76.36 -37.99 13.51
N ALA A 722 -76.00 -36.74 13.15
CA ALA A 722 -76.42 -36.03 11.91
C ALA A 722 -76.06 -34.52 11.85
N GLY A 723 -75.85 -33.99 10.63
CA GLY A 723 -75.90 -32.54 10.30
C GLY A 723 -74.53 -31.84 10.21
N ALA A 724 -73.82 -31.68 9.09
CA ALA A 724 -74.12 -31.24 7.71
C ALA A 724 -73.91 -29.74 7.42
N PHE A 725 -72.96 -29.48 6.50
CA PHE A 725 -73.02 -28.49 5.39
C PHE A 725 -72.65 -26.98 5.58
N VAL A 726 -71.51 -26.62 4.94
CA VAL A 726 -71.20 -25.41 4.11
C VAL A 726 -71.00 -24.03 4.78
N PHE A 727 -69.82 -23.42 4.58
CA PHE A 727 -69.53 -22.21 3.76
C PHE A 727 -68.01 -21.90 3.89
N LYS A 728 -67.13 -22.01 2.87
CA LYS A 728 -67.01 -21.32 1.56
C LYS A 728 -66.12 -20.06 1.59
N ARG A 729 -64.91 -20.24 1.03
CA ARG A 729 -64.05 -19.28 0.28
C ARG A 729 -63.17 -18.22 1.00
N ARG A 730 -61.91 -18.27 0.52
CA ARG A 730 -61.04 -17.19 0.00
C ARG A 730 -60.09 -16.43 0.94
N LYS A 731 -58.80 -16.71 0.73
CA LYS A 731 -57.75 -15.69 0.53
C LYS A 731 -58.19 -14.67 -0.52
N ASP A 732 -57.68 -13.44 -0.39
CA ASP A 732 -57.17 -12.65 -1.53
C ASP A 732 -55.99 -11.79 -1.03
N LEU A 733 -54.78 -12.34 -1.15
CA LEU A 733 -53.49 -11.72 -1.51
C LEU A 733 -52.40 -12.81 -1.58
#